data_AF-A0A6B8MA06-F1
#
_entry.id   AF-A0A6B8MA06-F1
#
_cell.length_a   1.000
_cell.length_b   1.000
_cell.length_c   1.000
_cell.angle_alpha   90.00
_cell.angle_beta   90.00
_cell.angle_gamma   90.00
#
_symmetry.space_group_name_H-M   'P 1'
#
loop_
_entity.id
_entity.type
_entity.pdbx_description
1 polymer ?
#
loop_
_entity_poly.entity_id
_entity_poly.type
_entity_poly.pdbx_seq_one_letter_code
_entity_poly.pdbx_strand_id
1 'polypeptide(L)'
;MEWDTTTTDVSTLNADGGATRTVSDVNANGSLRDKTVTTVSGDRRLTMIARDVDGNGANDQTEAVQIQADGATVDTVSNLQTDGSVKSKRMSTVSGDGLSSQTDFSELTTHYNFVWVGYWLPVPYQSLDVIKAVTDVITLNADGGRVDTFTQYMGPVSGTISERIVTTTSDDGLSVSKQWTASNGAAAINQTSSDVTTYNADGSTTRVVTDQLPGGGSGVGSGGSGLLDKAVIDVSASTLKTTYQLDVNGDGTFDRTGISTVGVDGASAGTITIKNLDGSLRQKEAAATSLDGLRQNLTRDSNGDGAYDHFESGRQEASGATSRVVWETKSSGALGDRIVTLASANGLATTEALDTNGDGVVDWSQLSVEKINANGSRTTTLSDLNANGTLRDRIVTTFSANGLSKTSQINLNGLGNAIETETDVTTLNADGSLTRTVTDLYADSSLKGKSVFTASANGKSATTTIDIDGDAVTDKTISVNEDADGIKVSTVTFKDGATATTTTSFDGLTTTMTTSAGVTQRRAELGDGTGSYSWNSTDSHGNSLASSSHTIDENKIDAYVYSSQNSSGTIRIETDALQQYLSKAERLYDAAFDRDMFVDERELIGKYINSSTNAFDANQLANDLMNATEFSTRYGALSNLQFVERVYANALGRAASASEAASYVKQLNAGTLTRADLLNAISENAEHIADGNAHAATNNSVQSAASFALDHTVDKQQAEDMVTRLYQTALGRDPTATELSNGYQAIVEGSGTEAGLANNIVSPQWVWWPYIANPSQFDQTYGSLSNADFVTRLYLNSMGRNPTAAESSDWTAMLDNGAVTRGDMIYALAESLEHLAYMGSQAGQAVTASNQTLNYGENAIVRINGGGNTINASSGDILTIGGNGAGGVNNIVNISNGSASLLSNSRMDVLGSRNVVTSGLGSALGVNGDDNVLSANGDGVWINGGSGNIVSGSGNTIAVAANLSVDVVDDGNSINA
;
A
#
# COMPACT_ATOMS: atom_id res chain seq x y z
N MET A 1 32.37 7.06 27.09
CA MET A 1 31.69 5.88 26.54
C MET A 1 31.02 5.22 27.72
N GLU A 2 29.76 5.57 27.98
CA GLU A 2 28.90 4.70 28.75
C GLU A 2 28.48 3.58 27.78
N TRP A 3 28.71 2.34 28.18
CA TRP A 3 28.37 1.17 27.38
C TRP A 3 26.88 0.88 27.61
N ASP A 4 26.10 0.75 26.54
CA ASP A 4 24.66 0.44 26.61
C ASP A 4 24.42 -0.99 27.14
N THR A 5 25.34 -1.90 26.83
CA THR A 5 25.35 -3.27 27.33
C THR A 5 26.74 -3.68 27.80
N THR A 6 26.79 -4.54 28.82
CA THR A 6 28.02 -5.23 29.26
C THR A 6 27.80 -6.73 29.18
N THR A 7 28.57 -7.40 28.31
CA THR A 7 28.61 -8.86 28.22
C THR A 7 29.70 -9.40 29.12
N THR A 8 29.33 -10.36 29.97
CA THR A 8 30.29 -11.21 30.68
C THR A 8 30.30 -12.60 30.07
N ASP A 9 31.46 -13.09 29.68
CA ASP A 9 31.65 -14.44 29.13
C ASP A 9 32.66 -15.20 29.99
N VAL A 10 32.15 -16.13 30.79
CA VAL A 10 32.94 -16.88 31.77
C VAL A 10 32.94 -18.34 31.38
N SER A 11 34.11 -18.88 31.07
CA SER A 11 34.33 -20.31 30.82
C SER A 11 35.04 -20.96 32.01
N THR A 12 34.48 -22.05 32.51
CA THR A 12 35.06 -22.88 33.57
C THR A 12 35.25 -24.31 33.08
N LEU A 13 36.36 -24.93 33.46
CA LEU A 13 36.59 -26.35 33.21
C LEU A 13 35.97 -27.17 34.34
N ASN A 14 35.16 -28.15 33.99
CA ASN A 14 34.46 -29.02 34.92
C ASN A 14 35.38 -30.16 35.39
N ALA A 15 35.08 -30.75 36.55
CA ALA A 15 35.89 -31.83 37.13
C ALA A 15 35.92 -33.12 36.29
N ASP A 16 34.93 -33.32 35.43
CA ASP A 16 34.82 -34.43 34.48
C ASP A 16 35.60 -34.20 33.17
N GLY A 17 36.29 -33.07 33.02
CA GLY A 17 36.98 -32.66 31.80
C GLY A 17 36.08 -31.95 30.78
N GLY A 18 34.79 -31.74 31.11
CA GLY A 18 33.87 -30.91 30.34
C GLY A 18 34.08 -29.41 30.56
N ALA A 19 33.24 -28.56 29.96
CA ALA A 19 33.33 -27.11 30.12
C ALA A 19 31.96 -26.48 30.32
N THR A 20 31.88 -25.46 31.18
CA THR A 20 30.69 -24.63 31.35
C THR A 20 31.02 -23.21 30.92
N ARG A 21 30.25 -22.66 29.99
CA ARG A 21 30.32 -21.28 29.54
C ARG A 21 29.06 -20.55 30.00
N THR A 22 29.22 -19.48 30.76
CA THR A 22 28.12 -18.59 31.14
C THR A 22 28.33 -17.27 30.42
N VAL A 23 27.38 -16.92 29.56
CA VAL A 23 27.26 -15.60 28.95
C VAL A 23 26.13 -14.87 29.66
N SER A 24 26.38 -13.67 30.15
CA SER A 24 25.34 -12.82 30.76
C SER A 24 25.49 -11.42 30.24
N ASP A 25 24.39 -10.89 29.72
CA ASP A 25 24.28 -9.54 29.21
C ASP A 25 23.52 -8.70 30.24
N VAL A 26 24.14 -7.61 30.68
CA VAL A 26 23.51 -6.65 31.59
C VAL A 26 23.37 -5.30 30.91
N ASN A 27 22.26 -4.62 31.21
CA ASN A 27 22.02 -3.26 30.74
C ASN A 27 22.96 -2.26 31.42
N ALA A 28 23.03 -1.03 30.93
CA ALA A 28 23.85 0.04 31.51
C ALA A 28 23.51 0.30 33.00
N ASN A 29 22.25 0.10 33.41
CA ASN A 29 21.81 0.21 34.80
C ASN A 29 22.17 -1.00 35.69
N GLY A 30 22.77 -2.06 35.13
CA GLY A 30 23.20 -3.28 35.81
C GLY A 30 22.13 -4.37 35.97
N SER A 31 20.90 -4.18 35.48
CA SER A 31 19.90 -5.25 35.45
C SER A 31 20.28 -6.32 34.43
N LEU A 32 19.94 -7.58 34.71
CA LEU A 32 20.14 -8.68 33.77
C LEU A 32 19.17 -8.53 32.60
N ARG A 33 19.68 -8.67 31.37
CA ARG A 33 18.88 -8.64 30.14
C ARG A 33 18.57 -10.04 29.67
N ASP A 34 19.61 -10.87 29.62
CA ASP A 34 19.51 -12.30 29.36
C ASP A 34 20.77 -13.00 29.87
N LYS A 35 20.66 -14.32 30.02
CA LYS A 35 21.76 -15.18 30.41
C LYS A 35 21.64 -16.53 29.74
N THR A 36 22.74 -16.98 29.14
CA THR A 36 22.88 -18.32 28.57
C THR A 36 23.98 -19.08 29.31
N VAL A 37 23.64 -20.26 29.82
CA VAL A 37 24.59 -21.20 30.43
C VAL A 37 24.70 -22.43 29.55
N THR A 38 25.84 -22.62 28.89
CA THR A 38 26.15 -23.78 28.06
C THR A 38 27.11 -24.70 28.79
N THR A 39 26.70 -25.95 29.03
CA THR A 39 27.53 -27.00 29.65
C THR A 39 27.78 -28.11 28.66
N VAL A 40 29.04 -28.37 28.34
CA VAL A 40 29.48 -29.47 27.46
C VAL A 40 30.13 -30.55 28.32
N SER A 41 29.70 -31.81 28.16
CA SER A 41 30.27 -32.96 28.87
C SER A 41 31.73 -33.22 28.47
N GLY A 42 32.51 -33.89 29.34
CA GLY A 42 33.92 -34.21 29.06
C GLY A 42 34.15 -35.07 27.82
N ASP A 43 33.18 -35.91 27.45
CA ASP A 43 33.19 -36.72 26.22
C ASP A 43 32.64 -35.98 24.99
N ARG A 44 32.16 -34.74 25.16
CA ARG A 44 31.53 -33.88 24.14
C ARG A 44 30.28 -34.46 23.49
N ARG A 45 29.62 -35.44 24.14
CA ARG A 45 28.41 -36.08 23.63
C ARG A 45 27.12 -35.45 24.14
N LEU A 46 27.17 -34.62 25.17
CA LEU A 46 26.02 -33.88 25.69
C LEU A 46 26.37 -32.40 25.81
N THR A 47 25.54 -31.56 25.21
CA THR A 47 25.53 -30.11 25.42
C THR A 47 24.20 -29.73 26.03
N MET A 48 24.22 -29.15 27.23
CA MET A 48 23.04 -28.56 27.86
C MET A 48 23.14 -27.05 27.77
N ILE A 49 22.07 -26.39 27.36
CA ILE A 49 21.97 -24.94 27.29
C ILE A 49 20.77 -24.54 28.14
N ALA A 50 20.96 -23.63 29.09
CA ALA A 50 19.88 -23.01 29.84
C ALA A 50 19.86 -21.52 29.51
N ARG A 51 18.67 -20.99 29.21
CA ARG A 51 18.47 -19.60 28.82
C ARG A 51 17.46 -18.96 29.76
N ASP A 52 17.89 -17.88 30.39
CA ASP A 52 17.06 -16.87 31.02
C ASP A 52 16.96 -15.74 29.99
N VAL A 53 15.82 -15.66 29.31
CA VAL A 53 15.62 -14.81 28.13
C VAL A 53 14.98 -13.47 28.50
N ASP A 54 14.26 -13.41 29.62
CA ASP A 54 13.66 -12.18 30.15
C ASP A 54 14.48 -11.52 31.27
N GLY A 55 15.59 -12.14 31.71
CA GLY A 55 16.49 -11.63 32.73
C GLY A 55 15.93 -11.73 34.16
N ASN A 56 14.85 -12.49 34.37
CA ASN A 56 14.20 -12.65 35.67
C ASN A 56 14.99 -13.54 36.66
N GLY A 57 16.07 -14.19 36.18
CA GLY A 57 16.95 -15.05 36.96
C GLY A 57 16.53 -16.52 36.99
N ALA A 58 15.38 -16.88 36.42
CA ALA A 58 14.92 -18.24 36.17
C ALA A 58 15.22 -18.64 34.72
N ASN A 59 15.32 -19.95 34.47
CA ASN A 59 15.46 -20.41 33.10
C ASN A 59 14.08 -20.42 32.44
N ASP A 60 13.95 -19.74 31.32
CA ASP A 60 12.77 -19.78 30.45
C ASP A 60 12.81 -20.97 29.51
N GLN A 61 14.03 -21.38 29.12
CA GLN A 61 14.24 -22.48 28.19
C GLN A 61 15.45 -23.30 28.60
N THR A 62 15.35 -24.61 28.40
CA THR A 62 16.50 -25.53 28.43
C THR A 62 16.57 -26.32 27.14
N GLU A 63 17.75 -26.47 26.59
CA GLU A 63 18.05 -27.25 25.39
C GLU A 63 19.10 -28.31 25.73
N ALA A 64 18.90 -29.54 25.29
CA ALA A 64 19.82 -30.64 25.49
C ALA A 64 20.11 -31.33 24.16
N VAL A 65 21.32 -31.13 23.63
CA VAL A 65 21.81 -31.75 22.39
C VAL A 65 22.69 -32.94 22.75
N GLN A 66 22.23 -34.14 22.43
CA GLN A 66 22.86 -35.41 22.79
C GLN A 66 23.23 -36.23 21.54
N ILE A 67 24.50 -36.64 21.44
CA ILE A 67 24.98 -37.61 20.46
C ILE A 67 24.86 -39.02 21.04
N GLN A 68 24.00 -39.83 20.44
CA GLN A 68 23.70 -41.22 20.81
C GLN A 68 24.77 -42.20 20.32
N ALA A 69 24.82 -43.40 20.93
CA ALA A 69 25.89 -44.38 20.68
C ALA A 69 25.98 -44.86 19.22
N ASP A 70 24.86 -44.84 18.52
CA ASP A 70 24.70 -45.13 17.08
C ASP A 70 25.05 -43.95 16.16
N GLY A 71 25.41 -42.79 16.73
CA GLY A 71 25.73 -41.57 15.99
C GLY A 71 24.55 -40.63 15.77
N ALA A 72 23.32 -41.03 16.13
CA ALA A 72 22.15 -40.14 16.04
C ALA A 72 22.29 -38.94 16.98
N THR A 73 21.72 -37.79 16.61
CA THR A 73 21.69 -36.58 17.46
C THR A 73 20.26 -36.31 17.91
N VAL A 74 20.04 -36.20 19.22
CA VAL A 74 18.76 -35.83 19.83
C VAL A 74 18.90 -34.43 20.42
N ASP A 75 18.17 -33.47 19.87
CA ASP A 75 18.02 -32.11 20.40
C ASP A 75 16.67 -31.99 21.11
N THR A 76 16.69 -31.68 22.40
CA THR A 76 15.49 -31.47 23.20
C THR A 76 15.45 -30.05 23.73
N VAL A 77 14.57 -29.23 23.17
CA VAL A 77 14.24 -27.89 23.66
C VAL A 77 12.99 -27.99 24.54
N SER A 78 13.05 -27.49 25.77
CA SER A 78 11.93 -27.43 26.71
C SER A 78 11.75 -25.98 27.15
N ASN A 79 10.56 -25.45 26.91
CA ASN A 79 10.17 -24.13 27.39
C ASN A 79 9.46 -24.30 28.73
N LEU A 80 9.79 -23.44 29.68
CA LEU A 80 9.42 -23.58 31.07
C LEU A 80 8.36 -22.54 31.47
N GLN A 81 7.53 -22.91 32.43
CA GLN A 81 6.69 -21.97 33.16
C GLN A 81 7.54 -21.22 34.20
N THR A 82 6.97 -20.17 34.79
CA THR A 82 7.61 -19.41 35.88
C THR A 82 7.89 -20.25 37.13
N ASP A 83 7.20 -21.38 37.31
CA ASP A 83 7.46 -22.34 38.40
C ASP A 83 8.54 -23.39 38.05
N GLY A 84 9.11 -23.32 36.84
CA GLY A 84 10.14 -24.23 36.33
C GLY A 84 9.61 -25.54 35.73
N SER A 85 8.30 -25.78 35.72
CA SER A 85 7.70 -26.94 35.03
C SER A 85 7.70 -26.75 33.51
N VAL A 86 7.70 -27.84 32.74
CA VAL A 86 7.71 -27.76 31.27
C VAL A 86 6.33 -27.38 30.76
N LYS A 87 6.25 -26.28 30.01
CA LYS A 87 5.03 -25.80 29.31
C LYS A 87 4.91 -26.42 27.93
N SER A 88 6.01 -26.43 27.18
CA SER A 88 6.09 -27.02 25.85
C SER A 88 7.48 -27.60 25.59
N LYS A 89 7.57 -28.53 24.65
CA LYS A 89 8.81 -29.26 24.36
C LYS A 89 8.90 -29.61 22.89
N ARG A 90 10.05 -29.35 22.28
CA ARG A 90 10.42 -29.84 20.96
C ARG A 90 11.56 -30.85 21.10
N MET A 91 11.36 -32.06 20.59
CA MET A 91 12.39 -33.08 20.55
C MET A 91 12.67 -33.48 19.11
N SER A 92 13.84 -33.14 18.59
CA SER A 92 14.30 -33.49 17.24
C SER A 92 15.38 -34.58 17.32
N THR A 93 15.20 -35.67 16.59
CA THR A 93 16.18 -36.74 16.44
C THR A 93 16.60 -36.81 14.97
N VAL A 94 17.90 -36.79 14.69
CA VAL A 94 18.48 -37.00 13.36
C VAL A 94 19.35 -38.25 13.40
N SER A 95 19.20 -39.17 12.44
CA SER A 95 19.99 -40.40 12.36
C SER A 95 21.48 -40.10 12.14
N GLY A 96 22.35 -41.05 12.52
CA GLY A 96 23.82 -40.88 12.38
C GLY A 96 24.31 -40.77 10.93
N ASP A 97 23.52 -41.24 9.96
CA ASP A 97 23.77 -41.08 8.52
C ASP A 97 23.10 -39.83 7.93
N GLY A 98 22.29 -39.11 8.70
CA GLY A 98 21.55 -37.92 8.28
C GLY A 98 20.37 -38.20 7.33
N LEU A 99 20.01 -39.47 7.10
CA LEU A 99 18.95 -39.85 6.17
C LEU A 99 17.55 -39.87 6.79
N SER A 100 17.41 -39.80 8.11
CA SER A 100 16.10 -39.65 8.73
C SER A 100 16.11 -38.62 9.86
N SER A 101 15.00 -37.92 9.99
CA SER A 101 14.73 -37.04 11.11
C SER A 101 13.32 -37.24 11.64
N GLN A 102 13.13 -37.04 12.94
CA GLN A 102 11.84 -36.99 13.60
C GLN A 102 11.83 -35.79 14.54
N THR A 103 10.78 -34.97 14.52
CA THR A 103 10.57 -33.90 15.48
C THR A 103 9.20 -34.02 16.13
N ASP A 104 9.17 -34.20 17.45
CA ASP A 104 7.96 -34.21 18.25
C ASP A 104 7.78 -32.85 18.94
N PHE A 105 6.61 -32.25 18.76
CA PHE A 105 6.17 -31.03 19.44
C PHE A 105 5.14 -31.40 20.50
N SER A 106 5.42 -31.06 21.75
CA SER A 106 4.57 -31.36 22.89
C SER A 106 4.13 -30.10 23.61
N GLU A 107 2.90 -30.11 24.11
CA GLU A 107 2.31 -29.02 24.88
C GLU A 107 1.61 -29.54 26.13
N LEU A 108 1.58 -28.72 27.17
CA LEU A 108 0.93 -29.06 28.42
C LEU A 108 -0.60 -28.99 28.25
N THR A 109 -1.23 -30.16 28.20
CA THR A 109 -2.67 -30.32 27.95
C THR A 109 -3.41 -30.59 29.27
N THR A 110 -4.53 -29.90 29.49
CA THR A 110 -5.44 -30.20 30.60
C THR A 110 -6.46 -31.24 30.19
N HIS A 111 -6.45 -32.37 30.88
CA HIS A 111 -7.37 -33.48 30.74
C HIS A 111 -8.38 -33.49 31.88
N TYR A 112 -9.52 -34.16 31.70
CA TYR A 112 -10.53 -34.33 32.74
C TYR A 112 -10.77 -35.81 33.02
N ASN A 113 -10.51 -36.22 34.26
CA ASN A 113 -10.99 -37.49 34.79
C ASN A 113 -12.38 -37.30 35.38
N PHE A 114 -13.36 -38.09 34.96
CA PHE A 114 -14.70 -38.03 35.54
C PHE A 114 -14.79 -38.96 36.74
N VAL A 115 -14.92 -38.40 37.93
CA VAL A 115 -15.11 -39.13 39.18
C VAL A 115 -16.59 -39.10 39.56
N TRP A 116 -17.18 -40.26 39.81
CA TRP A 116 -18.58 -40.36 40.23
C TRP A 116 -18.70 -40.15 41.76
N VAL A 117 -19.38 -39.08 42.17
CA VAL A 117 -19.64 -38.73 43.58
C VAL A 117 -21.14 -38.58 43.88
N GLY A 118 -21.98 -39.31 43.15
CA GLY A 118 -23.44 -39.11 43.09
C GLY A 118 -23.91 -38.31 41.87
N TYR A 119 -22.98 -37.65 41.17
CA TYR A 119 -23.05 -37.15 39.80
C TYR A 119 -21.62 -37.21 39.22
N TRP A 120 -21.47 -37.11 37.90
CA TRP A 120 -20.15 -37.09 37.26
C TRP A 120 -19.47 -35.73 37.52
N LEU A 121 -18.40 -35.74 38.31
CA LEU A 121 -17.59 -34.55 38.58
C LEU A 121 -16.31 -34.60 37.74
N PRO A 122 -16.08 -33.66 36.82
CA PRO A 122 -14.81 -33.57 36.10
C PRO A 122 -13.70 -33.08 37.04
N VAL A 123 -12.62 -33.84 37.14
CA VAL A 123 -11.41 -33.51 37.89
C VAL A 123 -10.28 -33.28 36.89
N PRO A 124 -9.73 -32.05 36.78
CA PRO A 124 -8.67 -31.77 35.82
C PRO A 124 -7.33 -32.37 36.27
N TYR A 125 -6.51 -32.82 35.31
CA TYR A 125 -5.08 -33.09 35.48
C TYR A 125 -4.33 -32.60 34.25
N GLN A 126 -3.03 -32.33 34.37
CA GLN A 126 -2.20 -31.87 33.25
C GLN A 126 -1.14 -32.89 32.88
N SER A 127 -0.90 -33.05 31.58
CA SER A 127 0.19 -33.85 31.03
C SER A 127 0.81 -33.18 29.81
N LEU A 128 2.09 -33.42 29.60
CA LEU A 128 2.81 -32.94 28.42
C LEU A 128 2.58 -33.95 27.29
N ASP A 129 1.72 -33.58 26.34
CA ASP A 129 1.27 -34.45 25.27
C ASP A 129 1.94 -34.05 23.96
N VAL A 130 2.40 -35.03 23.17
CA VAL A 130 2.85 -34.76 21.79
C VAL A 130 1.60 -34.39 20.99
N ILE A 131 1.52 -33.15 20.54
CA ILE A 131 0.39 -32.60 19.76
C ILE A 131 0.64 -32.66 18.26
N LYS A 132 1.90 -32.76 17.85
CA LYS A 132 2.34 -32.85 16.46
C LYS A 132 3.67 -33.58 16.41
N ALA A 133 3.82 -34.47 15.44
CA ALA A 133 5.09 -35.10 15.12
C ALA A 133 5.36 -34.95 13.62
N VAL A 134 6.61 -34.75 13.25
CA VAL A 134 7.06 -34.62 11.87
C VAL A 134 8.20 -35.60 11.65
N THR A 135 8.16 -36.35 10.55
CA THR A 135 9.26 -37.22 10.13
C THR A 135 9.67 -36.88 8.72
N ASP A 136 10.97 -36.92 8.45
CA ASP A 136 11.53 -36.88 7.10
C ASP A 136 12.46 -38.09 6.92
N VAL A 137 12.27 -38.87 5.87
CA VAL A 137 12.99 -40.12 5.65
C VAL A 137 13.44 -40.22 4.19
N ILE A 138 14.75 -40.27 3.98
CA ILE A 138 15.41 -40.44 2.70
C ILE A 138 15.79 -41.90 2.50
N THR A 139 15.26 -42.53 1.46
CA THR A 139 15.67 -43.86 1.01
C THR A 139 16.47 -43.74 -0.27
N LEU A 140 17.70 -44.26 -0.29
CA LEU A 140 18.54 -44.32 -1.49
C LEU A 140 18.23 -45.59 -2.29
N ASN A 141 17.96 -45.42 -3.58
CA ASN A 141 17.69 -46.52 -4.49
C ASN A 141 19.00 -47.13 -5.04
N ALA A 142 18.94 -48.39 -5.50
CA ALA A 142 20.11 -49.09 -6.03
C ALA A 142 20.59 -48.53 -7.39
N ASP A 143 19.73 -47.82 -8.11
CA ASP A 143 20.04 -47.15 -9.37
C ASP A 143 20.75 -45.79 -9.17
N GLY A 144 20.81 -45.27 -7.93
CA GLY A 144 21.37 -43.97 -7.61
C GLY A 144 20.33 -42.87 -7.40
N GLY A 145 19.04 -43.15 -7.65
CA GLY A 145 17.93 -42.26 -7.30
C GLY A 145 17.65 -42.23 -5.79
N ARG A 146 16.70 -41.39 -5.37
CA ARG A 146 16.27 -41.32 -3.96
C ARG A 146 14.77 -41.07 -3.80
N VAL A 147 14.23 -41.48 -2.66
CA VAL A 147 12.86 -41.24 -2.22
C VAL A 147 12.87 -40.53 -0.88
N ASP A 148 12.44 -39.27 -0.85
CA ASP A 148 12.30 -38.43 0.34
C ASP A 148 10.83 -38.50 0.80
N THR A 149 10.56 -38.94 2.02
CA THR A 149 9.21 -39.06 2.59
C THR A 149 9.05 -38.17 3.81
N PHE A 150 8.41 -37.03 3.61
CA PHE A 150 7.95 -36.17 4.70
C PHE A 150 6.58 -36.64 5.19
N THR A 151 6.37 -36.73 6.49
CA THR A 151 5.07 -37.02 7.09
C THR A 151 4.87 -36.19 8.36
N GLN A 152 3.76 -35.48 8.41
CA GLN A 152 3.25 -34.82 9.60
C GLN A 152 2.09 -35.62 10.19
N TYR A 153 2.14 -35.82 11.49
CA TYR A 153 1.13 -36.52 12.29
C TYR A 153 0.41 -35.53 13.20
N MET A 154 -0.89 -35.74 13.37
CA MET A 154 -1.63 -35.18 14.49
C MET A 154 -1.31 -36.02 15.74
N GLY A 155 -0.65 -35.39 16.71
CA GLY A 155 -0.11 -36.07 17.87
C GLY A 155 1.21 -36.81 17.58
N PRO A 156 1.52 -37.92 18.28
CA PRO A 156 2.75 -38.69 18.08
C PRO A 156 2.78 -39.39 16.71
N VAL A 157 3.91 -39.99 16.33
CA VAL A 157 4.06 -40.74 15.05
C VAL A 157 3.14 -41.96 14.87
N SER A 158 2.46 -42.40 15.94
CA SER A 158 1.39 -43.41 15.89
C SER A 158 0.00 -42.82 15.62
N GLY A 159 -0.11 -41.50 15.57
CA GLY A 159 -1.33 -40.74 15.34
C GLY A 159 -1.77 -40.74 13.88
N THR A 160 -2.81 -39.98 13.58
CA THR A 160 -3.31 -39.82 12.21
C THR A 160 -2.39 -38.90 11.41
N ILE A 161 -2.12 -39.26 10.15
CA ILE A 161 -1.34 -38.42 9.24
C ILE A 161 -2.18 -37.19 8.87
N SER A 162 -1.64 -36.00 9.11
CA SER A 162 -2.19 -34.73 8.64
C SER A 162 -1.72 -34.40 7.24
N GLU A 163 -0.47 -34.75 6.93
CA GLU A 163 0.18 -34.48 5.65
C GLU A 163 1.27 -35.52 5.40
N ARG A 164 1.40 -35.95 4.16
CA ARG A 164 2.50 -36.78 3.69
C ARG A 164 2.87 -36.41 2.27
N ILE A 165 4.17 -36.23 2.07
CA ILE A 165 4.78 -35.90 0.80
C ILE A 165 5.82 -36.96 0.49
N VAL A 166 5.65 -37.66 -0.62
CA VAL A 166 6.64 -38.62 -1.13
C VAL A 166 7.26 -38.04 -2.39
N THR A 167 8.52 -37.64 -2.32
CA THR A 167 9.29 -37.09 -3.45
C THR A 167 10.26 -38.16 -3.94
N THR A 168 10.14 -38.57 -5.20
CA THR A 168 11.08 -39.49 -5.85
C THR A 168 11.91 -38.71 -6.86
N THR A 169 13.23 -38.81 -6.77
CA THR A 169 14.18 -38.18 -7.70
C THR A 169 14.95 -39.28 -8.43
N SER A 170 15.05 -39.18 -9.76
CA SER A 170 15.86 -40.09 -10.60
C SER A 170 17.35 -40.00 -10.27
N ASP A 171 18.11 -41.01 -10.69
CA ASP A 171 19.57 -41.09 -10.53
C ASP A 171 20.33 -39.96 -11.26
N ASP A 172 19.80 -39.51 -12.39
CA ASP A 172 20.32 -38.36 -13.14
C ASP A 172 19.78 -37.00 -12.67
N GLY A 173 18.81 -36.99 -11.74
CA GLY A 173 18.16 -35.79 -11.23
C GLY A 173 17.25 -35.06 -12.22
N LEU A 174 17.00 -35.63 -13.41
CA LEU A 174 16.19 -35.01 -14.47
C LEU A 174 14.69 -35.24 -14.30
N SER A 175 14.28 -36.19 -13.46
CA SER A 175 12.89 -36.45 -13.13
C SER A 175 12.67 -36.41 -11.63
N VAL A 176 11.70 -35.60 -11.21
CA VAL A 176 11.21 -35.53 -9.84
C VAL A 176 9.71 -35.76 -9.86
N SER A 177 9.21 -36.74 -9.10
CA SER A 177 7.78 -36.93 -8.90
C SER A 177 7.41 -36.77 -7.44
N LYS A 178 6.34 -36.03 -7.15
CA LYS A 178 5.80 -35.88 -5.80
C LYS A 178 4.43 -36.56 -5.71
N GLN A 179 4.15 -37.20 -4.58
CA GLN A 179 2.81 -37.62 -4.22
C GLN A 179 2.44 -36.96 -2.90
N TRP A 180 1.35 -36.19 -2.92
CA TRP A 180 0.82 -35.46 -1.80
C TRP A 180 -0.46 -36.11 -1.29
N THR A 181 -0.51 -36.36 0.01
CA THR A 181 -1.71 -36.78 0.71
C THR A 181 -1.84 -35.99 2.01
N ALA A 182 -2.79 -35.07 2.07
CA ALA A 182 -2.98 -34.20 3.23
C ALA A 182 -4.45 -33.82 3.42
N SER A 183 -4.74 -33.09 4.50
CA SER A 183 -5.99 -32.39 4.70
C SER A 183 -5.71 -30.91 4.94
N ASN A 184 -6.37 -30.04 4.19
CA ASN A 184 -6.29 -28.60 4.33
C ASN A 184 -7.68 -28.04 4.66
N GLY A 185 -7.95 -27.80 5.95
CA GLY A 185 -9.30 -27.53 6.42
C GLY A 185 -10.25 -28.70 6.12
N ALA A 186 -11.32 -28.43 5.36
CA ALA A 186 -12.26 -29.46 4.92
C ALA A 186 -11.84 -30.18 3.61
N ALA A 187 -10.81 -29.67 2.91
CA ALA A 187 -10.37 -30.23 1.63
C ALA A 187 -9.36 -31.36 1.84
N ALA A 188 -9.61 -32.51 1.21
CA ALA A 188 -8.64 -33.58 1.11
C ALA A 188 -7.70 -33.31 -0.07
N ILE A 189 -6.40 -33.28 0.18
CA ILE A 189 -5.36 -33.18 -0.84
C ILE A 189 -4.93 -34.60 -1.18
N ASN A 190 -5.13 -35.00 -2.43
CA ASN A 190 -4.57 -36.23 -2.96
C ASN A 190 -4.15 -35.96 -4.39
N GLN A 191 -2.88 -35.64 -4.60
CA GLN A 191 -2.34 -35.13 -5.86
C GLN A 191 -0.97 -35.75 -6.14
N THR A 192 -0.60 -35.82 -7.41
CA THR A 192 0.73 -36.24 -7.86
C THR A 192 1.27 -35.19 -8.82
N SER A 193 2.51 -34.76 -8.57
CA SER A 193 3.27 -33.89 -9.44
C SER A 193 4.37 -34.66 -10.15
N SER A 194 4.69 -34.31 -11.37
CA SER A 194 5.81 -34.84 -12.14
C SER A 194 6.53 -33.70 -12.86
N ASP A 195 7.79 -33.46 -12.50
CA ASP A 195 8.70 -32.52 -13.13
C ASP A 195 9.77 -33.31 -13.89
N VAL A 196 9.81 -33.16 -15.22
CA VAL A 196 10.72 -33.90 -16.10
C VAL A 196 11.44 -32.95 -17.04
N THR A 197 12.77 -32.96 -17.01
CA THR A 197 13.63 -32.23 -17.95
C THR A 197 14.20 -33.17 -19.00
N THR A 198 13.96 -32.85 -20.27
CA THR A 198 14.48 -33.60 -21.44
C THR A 198 15.50 -32.76 -22.20
N TYR A 199 16.66 -33.35 -22.51
CA TYR A 199 17.63 -32.79 -23.45
C TYR A 199 17.34 -33.29 -24.87
N ASN A 200 16.97 -32.40 -25.77
CA ASN A 200 16.58 -32.72 -27.13
C ASN A 200 17.82 -32.90 -28.04
N ALA A 201 17.65 -33.65 -29.14
CA ALA A 201 18.73 -33.94 -30.08
C ALA A 201 19.28 -32.69 -30.81
N ASP A 202 18.50 -31.62 -30.88
CA ASP A 202 18.90 -30.34 -31.46
C ASP A 202 19.67 -29.44 -30.49
N GLY A 203 19.87 -29.89 -29.24
CA GLY A 203 20.55 -29.15 -28.16
C GLY A 203 19.63 -28.27 -27.31
N SER A 204 18.33 -28.20 -27.61
CA SER A 204 17.34 -27.54 -26.75
C SER A 204 17.00 -28.38 -25.51
N THR A 205 16.35 -27.77 -24.52
CA THR A 205 15.81 -28.48 -23.35
C THR A 205 14.32 -28.20 -23.18
N THR A 206 13.56 -29.23 -22.85
CA THR A 206 12.13 -29.13 -22.52
C THR A 206 11.91 -29.63 -21.10
N ARG A 207 11.40 -28.77 -20.21
CA ARG A 207 10.96 -29.15 -18.87
C ARG A 207 9.44 -29.16 -18.83
N VAL A 208 8.84 -30.25 -18.33
CA VAL A 208 7.39 -30.40 -18.19
C VAL A 208 7.07 -30.68 -16.74
N VAL A 209 6.22 -29.84 -16.14
CA VAL A 209 5.65 -30.05 -14.82
C VAL A 209 4.17 -30.40 -15.01
N THR A 210 3.73 -31.49 -14.41
CA THR A 210 2.37 -32.02 -14.56
C THR A 210 1.79 -32.36 -13.20
N ASP A 211 0.64 -31.78 -12.88
CA ASP A 211 -0.09 -32.07 -11.65
C ASP A 211 -1.38 -32.83 -11.98
N GLN A 212 -1.67 -33.90 -11.25
CA GLN A 212 -2.81 -34.79 -11.53
C GLN A 212 -3.32 -35.51 -10.28
N LEU A 213 -4.58 -35.97 -10.30
CA LEU A 213 -5.15 -36.82 -9.25
C LEU A 213 -4.59 -38.26 -9.32
N PRO A 214 -4.34 -38.93 -8.18
CA PRO A 214 -3.80 -40.30 -8.16
C PRO A 214 -4.83 -41.32 -8.68
N GLY A 215 -4.62 -41.81 -9.90
CA GLY A 215 -5.45 -42.87 -10.48
C GLY A 215 -5.59 -42.79 -12.00
N GLY A 216 -4.54 -43.15 -12.73
CA GLY A 216 -4.60 -43.45 -14.17
C GLY A 216 -5.38 -44.76 -14.43
N GLY A 217 -6.69 -44.76 -14.18
CA GLY A 217 -7.58 -45.87 -14.46
C GLY A 217 -8.54 -45.50 -15.58
N SER A 218 -8.30 -46.02 -16.78
CA SER A 218 -9.26 -46.02 -17.90
C SER A 218 -10.64 -46.47 -17.42
N GLY A 219 -11.56 -45.54 -17.18
CA GLY A 219 -12.81 -45.87 -16.49
C GLY A 219 -13.84 -44.77 -16.27
N VAL A 220 -13.78 -43.63 -16.96
CA VAL A 220 -14.96 -42.75 -17.16
C VAL A 220 -14.90 -42.26 -18.61
N GLY A 221 -16.04 -42.38 -19.31
CA GLY A 221 -16.11 -42.23 -20.76
C GLY A 221 -15.73 -40.83 -21.26
N SER A 222 -14.71 -40.80 -22.12
CA SER A 222 -14.39 -39.78 -23.12
C SER A 222 -14.02 -38.37 -22.60
N GLY A 223 -12.72 -38.19 -22.31
CA GLY A 223 -12.03 -36.88 -22.34
C GLY A 223 -11.26 -36.55 -21.06
N GLY A 224 -9.95 -36.81 -21.04
CA GLY A 224 -9.01 -36.37 -20.00
C GLY A 224 -8.65 -37.42 -18.95
N SER A 225 -7.37 -37.80 -18.89
CA SER A 225 -6.74 -38.23 -17.62
C SER A 225 -7.01 -37.19 -16.54
N GLY A 226 -6.97 -37.54 -15.26
CA GLY A 226 -7.15 -36.60 -14.13
C GLY A 226 -6.04 -35.54 -13.99
N LEU A 227 -5.64 -34.89 -15.08
CA LEU A 227 -4.74 -33.75 -15.16
C LEU A 227 -5.42 -32.55 -14.52
N LEU A 228 -4.73 -31.92 -13.58
CA LEU A 228 -5.19 -30.71 -12.89
C LEU A 228 -4.65 -29.46 -13.59
N ASP A 229 -3.39 -29.51 -13.99
CA ASP A 229 -2.68 -28.46 -14.72
C ASP A 229 -1.36 -28.98 -15.28
N LYS A 230 -0.76 -28.20 -16.18
CA LYS A 230 0.49 -28.55 -16.84
C LYS A 230 1.29 -27.33 -17.26
N ALA A 231 2.54 -27.24 -16.80
CA ALA A 231 3.52 -26.28 -17.28
C ALA A 231 4.51 -26.92 -18.27
N VAL A 232 4.87 -26.20 -19.33
CA VAL A 232 5.90 -26.57 -20.30
C VAL A 232 6.88 -25.42 -20.48
N ILE A 233 8.17 -25.70 -20.31
CA ILE A 233 9.27 -24.74 -20.43
C ILE A 233 10.25 -25.24 -21.48
N ASP A 234 10.27 -24.58 -22.64
CA ASP A 234 11.20 -24.87 -23.73
C ASP A 234 12.30 -23.82 -23.79
N VAL A 235 13.55 -24.26 -23.66
CA VAL A 235 14.75 -23.43 -23.85
C VAL A 235 15.42 -23.86 -25.16
N SER A 236 15.52 -22.93 -26.10
CA SER A 236 16.18 -23.16 -27.40
C SER A 236 17.65 -23.58 -27.24
N ALA A 237 18.20 -24.26 -28.26
CA ALA A 237 19.60 -24.72 -28.26
C ALA A 237 20.64 -23.60 -28.11
N SER A 238 20.31 -22.37 -28.54
CA SER A 238 21.17 -21.20 -28.35
C SER A 238 21.04 -20.55 -26.97
N THR A 239 20.11 -21.02 -26.15
CA THR A 239 19.67 -20.44 -24.87
C THR A 239 19.20 -18.98 -24.97
N LEU A 240 18.93 -18.49 -26.19
CA LEU A 240 18.48 -17.11 -26.45
C LEU A 240 16.96 -16.97 -26.53
N LYS A 241 16.21 -18.07 -26.49
CA LYS A 241 14.75 -18.07 -26.42
C LYS A 241 14.28 -19.09 -25.40
N THR A 242 13.39 -18.64 -24.52
CA THR A 242 12.64 -19.47 -23.56
C THR A 242 11.15 -19.28 -23.81
N THR A 243 10.39 -20.36 -23.88
CA THR A 243 8.93 -20.36 -23.97
C THR A 243 8.38 -21.04 -22.72
N TYR A 244 7.50 -20.36 -22.00
CA TYR A 244 6.75 -20.89 -20.86
C TYR A 244 5.29 -21.01 -21.27
N GLN A 245 4.66 -22.16 -21.05
CA GLN A 245 3.23 -22.36 -21.31
C GLN A 245 2.61 -23.05 -20.10
N LEU A 246 1.42 -22.63 -19.69
CA LEU A 246 0.69 -23.18 -18.54
C LEU A 246 -0.77 -23.37 -18.91
N ASP A 247 -1.25 -24.60 -18.73
CA ASP A 247 -2.64 -25.04 -18.82
C ASP A 247 -3.14 -25.16 -17.38
N VAL A 248 -4.01 -24.26 -16.94
CA VAL A 248 -4.39 -24.06 -15.53
C VAL A 248 -5.46 -25.06 -15.09
N ASN A 249 -6.29 -25.53 -16.03
CA ASN A 249 -7.44 -26.40 -15.75
C ASN A 249 -7.29 -27.82 -16.31
N GLY A 250 -6.19 -28.12 -17.00
CA GLY A 250 -5.89 -29.43 -17.58
C GLY A 250 -6.71 -29.76 -18.83
N ASP A 251 -7.32 -28.77 -19.49
CA ASP A 251 -8.19 -28.98 -20.65
C ASP A 251 -7.43 -29.19 -21.97
N GLY A 252 -6.10 -29.06 -21.94
CA GLY A 252 -5.21 -29.23 -23.07
C GLY A 252 -4.97 -27.95 -23.86
N THR A 253 -5.52 -26.82 -23.43
CA THR A 253 -5.21 -25.49 -23.95
C THR A 253 -4.38 -24.70 -22.95
N PHE A 254 -3.46 -23.86 -23.44
CA PHE A 254 -2.63 -23.05 -22.56
C PHE A 254 -3.30 -21.70 -22.29
N ASP A 255 -3.63 -21.44 -21.03
CA ASP A 255 -4.18 -20.19 -20.54
C ASP A 255 -3.10 -19.11 -20.43
N ARG A 256 -1.88 -19.50 -20.09
CA ARG A 256 -0.73 -18.58 -20.02
C ARG A 256 0.36 -19.01 -20.99
N THR A 257 0.89 -18.05 -21.74
CA THR A 257 2.05 -18.23 -22.61
C THR A 257 3.00 -17.05 -22.42
N GLY A 258 4.20 -17.33 -21.91
CA GLY A 258 5.32 -16.42 -21.82
C GLY A 258 6.38 -16.76 -22.87
N ILE A 259 6.95 -15.76 -23.53
CA ILE A 259 8.10 -15.92 -24.41
C ILE A 259 9.13 -14.90 -23.99
N SER A 260 10.38 -15.33 -23.77
CA SER A 260 11.53 -14.44 -23.56
C SER A 260 12.57 -14.71 -24.64
N THR A 261 13.14 -13.65 -25.20
CA THR A 261 14.15 -13.69 -26.26
C THR A 261 15.28 -12.73 -25.96
N VAL A 262 16.49 -13.09 -26.38
CA VAL A 262 17.67 -12.23 -26.44
C VAL A 262 18.12 -12.13 -27.90
N GLY A 263 18.13 -10.91 -28.43
CA GLY A 263 18.57 -10.59 -29.78
C GLY A 263 20.08 -10.83 -29.96
N VAL A 264 20.52 -10.88 -31.21
CA VAL A 264 21.96 -10.98 -31.54
C VAL A 264 22.76 -9.74 -31.15
N ASP A 265 22.07 -8.61 -31.00
CA ASP A 265 22.58 -7.36 -30.45
C ASP A 265 22.61 -7.37 -28.92
N GLY A 266 22.12 -8.43 -28.27
CA GLY A 266 22.05 -8.61 -26.82
C GLY A 266 20.92 -7.85 -26.12
N ALA A 267 20.04 -7.16 -26.86
CA ALA A 267 18.79 -6.65 -26.31
C ALA A 267 17.85 -7.82 -25.96
N SER A 268 17.08 -7.70 -24.88
CA SER A 268 16.08 -8.71 -24.52
C SER A 268 14.67 -8.21 -24.80
N ALA A 269 13.76 -9.14 -25.11
CA ALA A 269 12.35 -8.86 -25.27
C ALA A 269 11.53 -10.04 -24.75
N GLY A 270 10.36 -9.78 -24.21
CA GLY A 270 9.44 -10.80 -23.78
C GLY A 270 7.99 -10.44 -24.04
N THR A 271 7.15 -11.47 -24.16
CA THR A 271 5.69 -11.31 -24.27
C THR A 271 5.02 -12.29 -23.33
N ILE A 272 3.99 -11.84 -22.62
CA ILE A 272 3.13 -12.68 -21.81
C ILE A 272 1.71 -12.55 -22.35
N THR A 273 1.00 -13.64 -22.52
CA THR A 273 -0.43 -13.67 -22.82
C THR A 273 -1.10 -14.54 -21.78
N ILE A 274 -2.11 -14.01 -21.11
CA ILE A 274 -2.88 -14.67 -20.06
C ILE A 274 -4.35 -14.62 -20.47
N LYS A 275 -5.01 -15.76 -20.41
CA LYS A 275 -6.42 -15.93 -20.75
C LYS A 275 -7.20 -16.34 -19.51
N ASN A 276 -8.51 -16.12 -19.60
CA ASN A 276 -9.49 -16.80 -18.78
C ASN A 276 -9.61 -18.26 -19.23
N LEU A 277 -10.18 -19.11 -18.37
CA LEU A 277 -10.37 -20.54 -18.65
C LEU A 277 -11.33 -20.81 -19.83
N ASP A 278 -12.12 -19.82 -20.24
CA ASP A 278 -12.97 -19.89 -21.44
C ASP A 278 -12.24 -19.48 -22.73
N GLY A 279 -10.94 -19.16 -22.62
CA GLY A 279 -10.07 -18.72 -23.70
C GLY A 279 -10.17 -17.24 -24.05
N SER A 280 -11.06 -16.46 -23.40
CA SER A 280 -11.08 -15.01 -23.54
C SER A 280 -9.80 -14.38 -23.00
N LEU A 281 -9.33 -13.30 -23.61
CA LEU A 281 -8.10 -12.65 -23.19
C LEU A 281 -8.35 -11.94 -21.85
N ARG A 282 -7.44 -12.15 -20.90
CA ARG A 282 -7.47 -11.52 -19.58
C ARG A 282 -6.42 -10.42 -19.48
N GLN A 283 -5.22 -10.70 -19.98
CA GLN A 283 -4.12 -9.76 -19.98
C GLN A 283 -3.09 -10.12 -21.06
N LYS A 284 -2.44 -9.12 -21.63
CA LYS A 284 -1.29 -9.34 -22.52
C LYS A 284 -0.22 -8.32 -22.26
N GLU A 285 1.04 -8.73 -22.16
CA GLU A 285 2.18 -7.86 -21.94
C GLU A 285 3.25 -8.07 -23.00
N ALA A 286 3.97 -7.00 -23.32
CA ALA A 286 5.21 -7.05 -24.08
C ALA A 286 6.24 -6.12 -23.43
N ALA A 287 7.43 -6.64 -23.12
CA ALA A 287 8.52 -5.90 -22.52
C ALA A 287 9.76 -5.98 -23.41
N ALA A 288 10.57 -4.92 -23.44
CA ALA A 288 11.85 -4.89 -24.13
C ALA A 288 12.90 -4.17 -23.29
N THR A 289 14.14 -4.63 -23.34
CA THR A 289 15.30 -4.02 -22.66
C THR A 289 16.47 -3.93 -23.64
N SER A 290 17.08 -2.76 -23.75
CA SER A 290 18.27 -2.56 -24.59
C SER A 290 19.47 -3.37 -24.09
N LEU A 291 20.45 -3.60 -24.97
CA LEU A 291 21.70 -4.31 -24.64
C LEU A 291 22.40 -3.74 -23.39
N ASP A 292 22.41 -2.42 -23.26
CA ASP A 292 23.05 -1.71 -22.15
C ASP A 292 22.18 -1.66 -20.87
N GLY A 293 20.95 -2.17 -20.92
CA GLY A 293 19.97 -2.09 -19.83
C GLY A 293 19.41 -0.69 -19.57
N LEU A 294 19.86 0.32 -20.32
CA LEU A 294 19.54 1.73 -20.08
C LEU A 294 18.22 2.17 -20.69
N ARG A 295 17.55 1.33 -21.51
CA ARG A 295 16.19 1.56 -22.00
C ARG A 295 15.33 0.34 -21.75
N GLN A 296 14.17 0.55 -21.14
CA GLN A 296 13.21 -0.50 -20.81
C GLN A 296 11.82 -0.02 -21.20
N ASN A 297 11.07 -0.84 -21.93
CA ASN A 297 9.70 -0.52 -22.31
C ASN A 297 8.78 -1.67 -21.89
N LEU A 298 7.57 -1.34 -21.46
CA LEU A 298 6.48 -2.27 -21.22
C LEU A 298 5.23 -1.75 -21.95
N THR A 299 4.47 -2.65 -22.56
CA THR A 299 3.11 -2.38 -23.03
C THR A 299 2.21 -3.49 -22.53
N ARG A 300 1.07 -3.15 -21.93
CA ARG A 300 0.12 -4.10 -21.35
C ARG A 300 -1.30 -3.79 -21.81
N ASP A 301 -2.01 -4.85 -22.15
CA ASP A 301 -3.46 -4.90 -22.30
C ASP A 301 -3.97 -5.40 -20.95
N SER A 302 -4.48 -4.47 -20.14
CA SER A 302 -4.85 -4.69 -18.75
C SER A 302 -6.32 -5.09 -18.62
N ASN A 303 -7.14 -4.77 -19.62
CA ASN A 303 -8.57 -5.02 -19.65
C ASN A 303 -8.98 -6.27 -20.47
N GLY A 304 -8.04 -6.86 -21.22
CA GLY A 304 -8.24 -8.06 -22.03
C GLY A 304 -8.98 -7.84 -23.36
N ASP A 305 -9.11 -6.60 -23.85
CA ASP A 305 -9.85 -6.29 -25.07
C ASP A 305 -9.05 -6.52 -26.37
N GLY A 306 -7.75 -6.81 -26.24
CA GLY A 306 -6.82 -7.07 -27.33
C GLY A 306 -6.00 -5.85 -27.78
N ALA A 307 -6.28 -4.66 -27.27
CA ALA A 307 -5.48 -3.46 -27.44
C ALA A 307 -4.62 -3.20 -26.20
N TYR A 308 -3.40 -2.70 -26.40
CA TYR A 308 -2.57 -2.25 -25.29
C TYR A 308 -3.13 -0.94 -24.76
N ASP A 309 -3.43 -0.90 -23.46
CA ASP A 309 -3.98 0.26 -22.76
C ASP A 309 -2.93 0.93 -21.87
N HIS A 310 -2.03 0.14 -21.28
CA HIS A 310 -0.96 0.58 -20.39
C HIS A 310 0.40 0.57 -21.07
N PHE A 311 1.22 1.58 -20.80
CA PHE A 311 2.53 1.74 -21.38
C PHE A 311 3.53 2.29 -20.36
N GLU A 312 4.74 1.72 -20.33
CA GLU A 312 5.87 2.27 -19.57
C GLU A 312 7.09 2.40 -20.47
N SER A 313 7.86 3.47 -20.27
CA SER A 313 9.14 3.73 -20.92
C SER A 313 10.12 4.27 -19.89
N GLY A 314 11.20 3.52 -19.64
CA GLY A 314 12.28 3.87 -18.73
C GLY A 314 13.57 4.13 -19.50
N ARG A 315 14.31 5.17 -19.11
CA ARG A 315 15.61 5.53 -19.66
C ARG A 315 16.60 5.89 -18.55
N GLN A 316 17.86 5.50 -18.71
CA GLN A 316 18.97 5.97 -17.89
C GLN A 316 19.99 6.74 -18.76
N GLU A 317 20.36 7.93 -18.30
CA GLU A 317 21.36 8.79 -18.92
C GLU A 317 22.78 8.35 -18.60
N ALA A 318 23.74 8.82 -19.42
CA ALA A 318 25.16 8.65 -19.14
C ALA A 318 25.61 9.32 -17.82
N SER A 319 24.87 10.32 -17.35
CA SER A 319 25.10 10.95 -16.03
C SER A 319 24.75 10.02 -14.87
N GLY A 320 23.95 8.97 -15.11
CA GLY A 320 23.36 8.10 -14.09
C GLY A 320 21.91 8.47 -13.72
N ALA A 321 21.41 9.61 -14.19
CA ALA A 321 20.03 10.02 -13.97
C ALA A 321 19.05 9.13 -14.75
N THR A 322 17.80 9.07 -14.28
CA THR A 322 16.77 8.23 -14.91
C THR A 322 15.51 9.02 -15.21
N SER A 323 14.84 8.68 -16.31
CA SER A 323 13.47 9.10 -16.58
C SER A 323 12.59 7.87 -16.76
N ARG A 324 11.35 7.94 -16.28
CA ARG A 324 10.32 6.92 -16.47
C ARG A 324 9.02 7.64 -16.84
N VAL A 325 8.39 7.21 -17.92
CA VAL A 325 7.08 7.69 -18.36
C VAL A 325 6.13 6.52 -18.34
N VAL A 326 5.05 6.62 -17.58
CA VAL A 326 3.94 5.67 -17.55
C VAL A 326 2.73 6.38 -18.11
N TRP A 327 1.96 5.74 -18.98
CA TRP A 327 0.69 6.30 -19.45
C TRP A 327 -0.33 5.23 -19.74
N GLU A 328 -1.58 5.59 -19.49
CA GLU A 328 -2.76 4.80 -19.81
C GLU A 328 -3.49 5.39 -21.01
N THR A 329 -4.25 4.57 -21.71
CA THR A 329 -5.14 5.01 -22.78
C THR A 329 -6.59 4.58 -22.52
N LYS A 330 -7.51 5.46 -22.89
CA LYS A 330 -8.94 5.18 -22.95
C LYS A 330 -9.18 4.11 -24.03
N SER A 331 -10.32 3.41 -23.97
CA SER A 331 -10.71 2.43 -25.01
C SER A 331 -10.80 3.01 -26.43
N SER A 332 -10.87 4.34 -26.57
CA SER A 332 -10.78 5.05 -27.85
C SER A 332 -9.36 5.18 -28.42
N GLY A 333 -8.33 4.81 -27.63
CA GLY A 333 -6.91 5.07 -27.89
C GLY A 333 -6.45 6.49 -27.53
N ALA A 334 -7.32 7.33 -26.98
CA ALA A 334 -6.93 8.64 -26.44
C ALA A 334 -6.18 8.48 -25.11
N LEU A 335 -5.33 9.46 -24.74
CA LEU A 335 -4.65 9.45 -23.45
C LEU A 335 -5.68 9.39 -22.30
N GLY A 336 -5.47 8.45 -21.38
CA GLY A 336 -6.24 8.28 -20.15
C GLY A 336 -5.63 9.14 -19.06
N ASP A 337 -4.40 8.81 -18.71
CA ASP A 337 -3.54 9.52 -17.78
C ASP A 337 -2.06 9.30 -18.14
N ARG A 338 -1.16 10.05 -17.51
CA ARG A 338 0.29 9.93 -17.68
C ARG A 338 1.04 10.42 -16.45
N ILE A 339 2.09 9.70 -16.09
CA ILE A 339 3.04 10.04 -15.04
C ILE A 339 4.45 10.10 -15.64
N VAL A 340 5.15 11.21 -15.41
CA VAL A 340 6.56 11.39 -15.78
C VAL A 340 7.39 11.51 -14.51
N THR A 341 8.23 10.52 -14.23
CA THR A 341 9.16 10.50 -13.09
C THR A 341 10.59 10.74 -13.57
N LEU A 342 11.28 11.70 -12.95
CA LEU A 342 12.67 12.05 -13.23
C LEU A 342 13.49 11.94 -11.96
N ALA A 343 14.54 11.12 -11.95
CA ALA A 343 15.46 11.00 -10.83
C ALA A 343 16.84 11.55 -11.19
N SER A 344 17.44 12.25 -10.24
CA SER A 344 18.81 12.76 -10.35
C SER A 344 19.84 11.63 -10.26
N ALA A 345 20.98 11.83 -10.92
CA ALA A 345 22.09 10.86 -10.93
C ALA A 345 22.66 10.54 -9.55
N ASN A 346 22.55 11.47 -8.60
CA ASN A 346 23.00 11.28 -7.22
C ASN A 346 21.91 10.71 -6.30
N GLY A 347 20.69 10.47 -6.82
CA GLY A 347 19.56 9.96 -6.06
C GLY A 347 18.99 10.91 -5.02
N LEU A 348 19.38 12.20 -5.05
CA LEU A 348 18.98 13.20 -4.03
C LEU A 348 17.79 14.07 -4.46
N ALA A 349 17.24 13.83 -5.64
CA ALA A 349 16.09 14.56 -6.14
C ALA A 349 15.28 13.71 -7.09
N THR A 350 13.97 13.75 -6.93
CA THR A 350 12.98 13.18 -7.84
C THR A 350 11.91 14.22 -8.16
N THR A 351 11.43 14.19 -9.39
CA THR A 351 10.34 15.05 -9.87
C THR A 351 9.33 14.18 -10.58
N GLU A 352 8.08 14.27 -10.16
CA GLU A 352 6.96 13.54 -10.76
C GLU A 352 5.94 14.54 -11.27
N ALA A 353 5.55 14.43 -12.53
CA ALA A 353 4.53 15.27 -13.15
C ALA A 353 3.41 14.38 -13.68
N LEU A 354 2.18 14.68 -13.26
CA LEU A 354 1.01 13.86 -13.52
C LEU A 354 0.01 14.64 -14.38
N ASP A 355 -0.48 13.99 -15.43
CA ASP A 355 -1.64 14.35 -16.24
C ASP A 355 -2.69 13.28 -15.95
N THR A 356 -3.64 13.60 -15.07
CA THR A 356 -4.60 12.65 -14.50
C THR A 356 -5.87 12.51 -15.34
N ASN A 357 -6.14 13.47 -16.22
CA ASN A 357 -7.35 13.51 -17.04
C ASN A 357 -7.09 13.19 -18.53
N GLY A 358 -5.82 13.16 -18.94
CA GLY A 358 -5.36 12.83 -20.28
C GLY A 358 -5.59 13.95 -21.28
N ASP A 359 -5.63 15.21 -20.85
CA ASP A 359 -5.75 16.39 -21.70
C ASP A 359 -4.40 16.92 -22.20
N GLY A 360 -3.31 16.29 -21.74
CA GLY A 360 -1.95 16.63 -22.13
C GLY A 360 -1.28 17.65 -21.22
N VAL A 361 -2.01 18.29 -20.31
CA VAL A 361 -1.50 19.30 -19.39
C VAL A 361 -1.11 18.63 -18.07
N VAL A 362 -0.05 19.09 -17.43
CA VAL A 362 0.28 18.65 -16.07
C VAL A 362 -0.81 19.17 -15.12
N ASP A 363 -1.57 18.26 -14.52
CA ASP A 363 -2.62 18.54 -13.53
C ASP A 363 -2.03 18.81 -12.15
N TRP A 364 -0.96 18.09 -11.80
CA TRP A 364 -0.19 18.32 -10.60
C TRP A 364 1.21 17.70 -10.70
N SER A 365 2.10 18.10 -9.80
CA SER A 365 3.45 17.55 -9.75
C SER A 365 3.98 17.47 -8.33
N GLN A 366 4.82 16.48 -8.08
CA GLN A 366 5.54 16.29 -6.83
C GLN A 366 7.04 16.52 -7.04
N LEU A 367 7.66 17.22 -6.10
CA LEU A 367 9.09 17.46 -6.08
C LEU A 367 9.67 17.00 -4.74
N SER A 368 10.55 16.01 -4.78
CA SER A 368 11.31 15.54 -3.62
C SER A 368 12.78 15.91 -3.76
N VAL A 369 13.35 16.56 -2.75
CA VAL A 369 14.76 16.97 -2.71
C VAL A 369 15.36 16.62 -1.36
N GLU A 370 16.42 15.83 -1.35
CA GLU A 370 17.23 15.51 -0.17
C GLU A 370 18.53 16.33 -0.16
N LYS A 371 18.82 16.92 1.00
CA LYS A 371 20.04 17.66 1.30
C LYS A 371 20.77 17.04 2.47
N ILE A 372 22.08 16.86 2.34
CA ILE A 372 22.96 16.48 3.44
C ILE A 372 23.56 17.76 4.06
N ASN A 373 23.26 18.01 5.33
CA ASN A 373 23.71 19.19 6.07
C ASN A 373 25.13 19.03 6.62
N ALA A 374 25.79 20.15 6.93
CA ALA A 374 27.17 20.17 7.40
C ALA A 374 27.40 19.46 8.76
N ASN A 375 26.37 19.38 9.60
CA ASN A 375 26.38 18.64 10.87
C ASN A 375 26.10 17.13 10.71
N GLY A 376 25.93 16.65 9.47
CA GLY A 376 25.58 15.26 9.14
C GLY A 376 24.09 14.94 9.18
N SER A 377 23.22 15.88 9.57
CA SER A 377 21.76 15.71 9.47
C SER A 377 21.33 15.74 8.01
N ARG A 378 20.20 15.12 7.67
CA ARG A 378 19.64 15.14 6.32
C ARG A 378 18.31 15.89 6.34
N THR A 379 18.02 16.64 5.30
CA THR A 379 16.74 17.35 5.15
C THR A 379 16.11 16.95 3.83
N THR A 380 14.90 16.41 3.87
CA THR A 380 14.11 16.08 2.68
C THR A 380 12.96 17.07 2.59
N THR A 381 12.81 17.74 1.45
CA THR A 381 11.65 18.57 1.13
C THR A 381 10.83 17.84 0.09
N LEU A 382 9.58 17.51 0.42
CA LEU A 382 8.56 17.03 -0.50
C LEU A 382 7.57 18.15 -0.76
N SER A 383 7.33 18.53 -2.02
CA SER A 383 6.37 19.58 -2.37
C SER A 383 5.44 19.11 -3.47
N ASP A 384 4.14 19.12 -3.19
CA ASP A 384 3.10 18.89 -4.16
C ASP A 384 2.57 20.22 -4.69
N LEU A 385 2.34 20.26 -6.00
CA LEU A 385 2.09 21.47 -6.76
C LEU A 385 0.87 21.29 -7.64
N ASN A 386 0.00 22.29 -7.70
CA ASN A 386 -1.14 22.31 -8.61
C ASN A 386 -0.70 22.50 -10.07
N ALA A 387 -1.61 22.29 -11.02
CA ALA A 387 -1.38 22.47 -12.47
C ALA A 387 -0.73 23.80 -12.86
N ASN A 388 -1.03 24.86 -12.11
CA ASN A 388 -0.48 26.19 -12.34
C ASN A 388 0.88 26.44 -11.64
N GLY A 389 1.49 25.41 -11.05
CA GLY A 389 2.76 25.47 -10.31
C GLY A 389 2.70 26.12 -8.92
N THR A 390 1.50 26.44 -8.38
CA THR A 390 1.39 26.90 -7.00
C THR A 390 1.48 25.73 -6.02
N LEU A 391 1.97 25.98 -4.81
CA LEU A 391 2.06 24.96 -3.78
C LEU A 391 0.66 24.47 -3.37
N ARG A 392 0.47 23.15 -3.39
CA ARG A 392 -0.67 22.45 -2.82
C ARG A 392 -0.39 22.13 -1.36
N ASP A 393 0.69 21.39 -1.12
CA ASP A 393 1.17 21.05 0.21
C ASP A 393 2.68 20.77 0.19
N ARG A 394 3.34 20.87 1.34
CA ARG A 394 4.78 20.65 1.45
C ARG A 394 5.17 20.11 2.79
N ILE A 395 6.03 19.10 2.78
CA ILE A 395 6.61 18.52 3.99
C ILE A 395 8.13 18.72 3.96
N VAL A 396 8.65 19.43 4.96
CA VAL A 396 10.10 19.55 5.19
C VAL A 396 10.49 18.69 6.38
N THR A 397 11.18 17.59 6.11
CA THR A 397 11.60 16.62 7.12
C THR A 397 13.09 16.73 7.38
N THR A 398 13.50 16.87 8.64
CA THR A 398 14.91 16.82 9.04
C THR A 398 15.18 15.57 9.88
N PHE A 399 16.12 14.75 9.40
CA PHE A 399 16.67 13.59 10.11
C PHE A 399 17.96 13.98 10.81
N SER A 400 18.02 13.76 12.11
CA SER A 400 19.24 13.90 12.92
C SER A 400 20.40 13.03 12.38
N ALA A 401 21.64 13.48 12.60
CA ALA A 401 22.83 12.78 12.11
C ALA A 401 23.03 11.38 12.72
N ASN A 402 22.48 11.13 13.91
CA ASN A 402 22.51 9.82 14.57
C ASN A 402 21.30 8.93 14.19
N GLY A 403 20.37 9.43 13.37
CA GLY A 403 19.18 8.69 12.93
C GLY A 403 18.13 8.45 14.02
N LEU A 404 18.26 9.04 15.21
CA LEU A 404 17.34 8.79 16.35
C LEU A 404 16.19 9.80 16.45
N SER A 405 16.22 10.86 15.66
CA SER A 405 15.14 11.85 15.62
C SER A 405 14.88 12.32 14.20
N LYS A 406 13.58 12.46 13.89
CA LYS A 406 13.00 13.06 12.70
C LYS A 406 12.08 14.20 13.17
N THR A 407 12.13 15.34 12.48
CA THR A 407 11.18 16.44 12.68
C THR A 407 10.65 16.88 11.33
N SER A 408 9.33 16.83 11.16
CA SER A 408 8.64 17.18 9.92
C SER A 408 7.85 18.46 10.14
N GLN A 409 8.00 19.41 9.24
CA GLN A 409 7.15 20.58 9.11
C GLN A 409 6.22 20.33 7.91
N ILE A 410 4.93 20.08 8.17
CA ILE A 410 3.84 19.80 7.23
C ILE A 410 2.93 21.02 6.89
N ASN A 411 3.01 21.51 5.66
CA ASN A 411 2.13 22.55 5.11
C ASN A 411 1.00 21.93 4.32
N LEU A 412 -0.18 21.79 4.90
CA LEU A 412 -1.30 21.11 4.24
C LEU A 412 -2.03 21.97 3.19
N ASN A 413 -1.86 23.30 3.19
CA ASN A 413 -2.71 24.20 2.40
C ASN A 413 -1.96 25.15 1.46
N GLY A 414 -0.64 24.95 1.30
CA GLY A 414 0.14 25.68 0.32
C GLY A 414 0.39 27.16 0.67
N LEU A 415 -0.04 27.64 1.85
CA LEU A 415 -0.01 29.07 2.21
C LEU A 415 1.36 29.59 2.71
N GLY A 416 2.35 28.71 2.86
CA GLY A 416 3.77 29.07 3.03
C GLY A 416 4.21 29.56 4.40
N ASN A 417 3.33 29.58 5.41
CA ASN A 417 3.68 29.80 6.82
C ASN A 417 3.61 28.49 7.60
N ALA A 418 4.45 28.35 8.62
CA ALA A 418 4.53 27.11 9.36
C ALA A 418 3.27 26.81 10.22
N ILE A 419 2.51 25.70 10.14
CA ILE A 419 2.73 24.32 9.64
C ILE A 419 2.68 23.34 10.83
N GLU A 420 1.85 22.31 10.73
CA GLU A 420 1.83 21.22 11.70
C GLU A 420 3.24 20.63 11.88
N THR A 421 3.60 20.28 13.11
CA THR A 421 4.91 19.72 13.41
C THR A 421 4.76 18.30 13.88
N GLU A 422 5.33 17.36 13.13
CA GLU A 422 5.56 15.99 13.57
C GLU A 422 6.96 15.92 14.17
N THR A 423 7.07 15.32 15.35
CA THR A 423 8.35 14.91 15.93
C THR A 423 8.33 13.42 16.17
N ASP A 424 9.31 12.71 15.62
CA ASP A 424 9.52 11.29 15.85
C ASP A 424 10.89 11.10 16.49
N VAL A 425 10.89 10.70 17.76
CA VAL A 425 12.09 10.63 18.60
C VAL A 425 12.21 9.25 19.19
N THR A 426 13.32 8.58 18.88
CA THR A 426 13.74 7.32 19.49
C THR A 426 14.73 7.60 20.62
N THR A 427 14.36 7.20 21.82
CA THR A 427 15.20 7.22 23.01
C THR A 427 15.67 5.80 23.33
N LEU A 428 16.99 5.63 23.47
CA LEU A 428 17.59 4.42 24.04
C LEU A 428 17.68 4.62 25.56
N ASN A 429 16.91 3.85 26.31
CA ASN A 429 16.82 4.00 27.76
C ASN A 429 17.98 3.28 28.46
N ALA A 430 18.33 3.70 29.68
CA ALA A 430 19.45 3.11 30.44
C ALA A 430 19.21 1.65 30.88
N ASP A 431 17.96 1.18 30.86
CA ASP A 431 17.59 -0.21 31.06
C ASP A 431 17.63 -1.03 29.77
N GLY A 432 18.18 -0.48 28.69
CA GLY A 432 18.29 -1.11 27.38
C GLY A 432 17.00 -1.15 26.58
N SER A 433 15.86 -0.73 27.16
CA SER A 433 14.60 -0.59 26.43
C SER A 433 14.67 0.58 25.43
N LEU A 434 13.82 0.53 24.41
CA LEU A 434 13.72 1.57 23.39
C LEU A 434 12.33 2.20 23.46
N THR A 435 12.26 3.52 23.51
CA THR A 435 11.00 4.26 23.41
C THR A 435 11.05 5.17 22.20
N ARG A 436 10.15 4.95 21.23
CA ARG A 436 9.91 5.84 20.10
C ARG A 436 8.61 6.62 20.36
N THR A 437 8.69 7.93 20.35
CA THR A 437 7.52 8.82 20.47
C THR A 437 7.36 9.61 19.19
N VAL A 438 6.21 9.43 18.53
CA VAL A 438 5.72 10.28 17.44
C VAL A 438 4.70 11.25 18.04
N THR A 439 4.85 12.54 17.81
CA THR A 439 3.94 13.58 18.31
C THR A 439 3.66 14.57 17.20
N ASP A 440 2.37 14.70 16.88
CA ASP A 440 1.85 15.62 15.88
C ASP A 440 1.24 16.82 16.61
N LEU A 441 1.67 18.02 16.21
CA LEU A 441 1.23 19.27 16.80
C LEU A 441 0.62 20.16 15.73
N TYR A 442 -0.46 20.84 16.09
CA TYR A 442 -0.98 21.95 15.31
C TYR A 442 0.01 23.13 15.29
N ALA A 443 -0.24 24.10 14.41
CA ALA A 443 0.59 25.31 14.30
C ALA A 443 0.65 26.13 15.61
N ASP A 444 -0.38 26.04 16.45
CA ASP A 444 -0.43 26.67 17.78
C ASP A 444 0.27 25.83 18.88
N SER A 445 0.93 24.72 18.51
CA SER A 445 1.58 23.75 19.39
C SER A 445 0.63 22.93 20.28
N SER A 446 -0.68 22.96 20.04
CA SER A 446 -1.61 22.00 20.65
C SER A 446 -1.47 20.62 20.03
N LEU A 447 -1.83 19.57 20.79
CA LEU A 447 -1.69 18.17 20.37
C LEU A 447 -2.72 17.85 19.29
N LYS A 448 -2.26 17.29 18.18
CA LYS A 448 -3.09 16.72 17.11
C LYS A 448 -3.21 15.21 17.25
N GLY A 449 -2.10 14.55 17.57
CA GLY A 449 -2.04 13.11 17.76
C GLY A 449 -0.71 12.70 18.39
N LYS A 450 -0.68 11.50 18.95
CA LYS A 450 0.52 10.95 19.58
C LYS A 450 0.56 9.43 19.49
N SER A 451 1.70 8.90 19.08
CA SER A 451 1.99 7.48 19.18
C SER A 451 3.25 7.25 20.02
N VAL A 452 3.19 6.31 20.95
CA VAL A 452 4.33 5.91 21.79
C VAL A 452 4.53 4.42 21.65
N PHE A 453 5.63 4.02 21.02
CA PHE A 453 6.10 2.65 20.94
C PHE A 453 7.20 2.44 21.98
N THR A 454 7.06 1.41 22.81
CA THR A 454 8.08 0.98 23.76
C THR A 454 8.40 -0.49 23.52
N ALA A 455 9.66 -0.82 23.31
CA ALA A 455 10.16 -2.19 23.22
C ALA A 455 11.10 -2.49 24.39
N SER A 456 10.97 -3.67 24.95
CA SER A 456 11.90 -4.21 25.94
C SER A 456 13.31 -4.36 25.38
N ALA A 457 14.31 -4.38 26.26
CA ALA A 457 15.70 -4.54 25.86
C ALA A 457 15.92 -5.83 25.04
N ASN A 458 15.33 -6.96 25.44
CA ASN A 458 15.47 -8.22 24.72
C ASN A 458 14.62 -8.32 23.43
N GLY A 459 13.80 -7.30 23.11
CA GLY A 459 12.96 -7.27 21.92
C GLY A 459 11.75 -8.21 21.94
N LYS A 460 11.44 -8.84 23.08
CA LYS A 460 10.36 -9.84 23.19
C LYS A 460 9.00 -9.26 23.55
N SER A 461 8.97 -8.14 24.24
CA SER A 461 7.74 -7.40 24.49
C SER A 461 7.81 -6.01 23.88
N ALA A 462 6.70 -5.58 23.30
CA ALA A 462 6.52 -4.24 22.80
C ALA A 462 5.08 -3.75 23.03
N THR A 463 4.93 -2.45 23.27
CA THR A 463 3.63 -1.79 23.41
C THR A 463 3.61 -0.51 22.61
N THR A 464 2.59 -0.34 21.77
CA THR A 464 2.26 0.92 21.10
C THR A 464 0.97 1.47 21.69
N THR A 465 0.98 2.72 22.16
CA THR A 465 -0.24 3.48 22.49
C THR A 465 -0.41 4.59 21.48
N ILE A 466 -1.62 4.75 20.95
CA ILE A 466 -1.96 5.74 19.93
C ILE A 466 -3.14 6.58 20.44
N ASP A 467 -2.97 7.89 20.39
CA ASP A 467 -3.96 8.96 20.55
C ASP A 467 -4.08 9.61 19.17
N ILE A 468 -5.23 9.44 18.52
CA ILE A 468 -5.48 9.85 17.14
C ILE A 468 -6.16 11.22 17.10
N ASP A 469 -6.99 11.56 18.10
CA ASP A 469 -7.78 12.80 18.14
C ASP A 469 -7.14 13.92 18.99
N GLY A 470 -6.01 13.65 19.63
CA GLY A 470 -5.21 14.64 20.38
C GLY A 470 -5.83 15.02 21.73
N ASP A 471 -6.84 14.27 22.22
CA ASP A 471 -7.50 14.52 23.51
C ASP A 471 -6.66 14.11 24.73
N ALA A 472 -5.44 13.59 24.49
CA ALA A 472 -4.50 13.03 25.48
C ALA A 472 -5.00 11.75 26.17
N VAL A 473 -5.98 11.07 25.58
CA VAL A 473 -6.47 9.74 25.94
C VAL A 473 -6.03 8.75 24.87
N THR A 474 -5.65 7.54 25.28
CA THR A 474 -5.25 6.50 24.32
C THR A 474 -6.47 5.90 23.63
N ASP A 475 -6.51 5.98 22.32
CA ASP A 475 -7.55 5.40 21.45
C ASP A 475 -7.25 3.96 21.06
N LYS A 476 -5.96 3.62 20.93
CA LYS A 476 -5.54 2.26 20.54
C LYS A 476 -4.29 1.85 21.28
N THR A 477 -4.32 0.67 21.89
CA THR A 477 -3.15 0.01 22.47
C THR A 477 -2.87 -1.29 21.73
N ILE A 478 -1.66 -1.45 21.21
CA ILE A 478 -1.18 -2.69 20.59
C ILE A 478 -0.09 -3.23 21.49
N SER A 479 -0.29 -4.42 22.06
CA SER A 479 0.72 -5.11 22.88
C SER A 479 1.14 -6.38 22.18
N VAL A 480 2.44 -6.54 21.92
CA VAL A 480 3.03 -7.76 21.38
C VAL A 480 3.96 -8.34 22.43
N ASN A 481 3.76 -9.62 22.76
CA ASN A 481 4.64 -10.36 23.64
C ASN A 481 5.02 -11.68 22.98
N GLU A 482 6.31 -11.98 22.94
CA GLU A 482 6.81 -13.33 22.74
C GLU A 482 7.01 -13.95 24.12
N ASP A 483 6.13 -14.88 24.46
CA ASP A 483 6.20 -15.62 25.72
C ASP A 483 7.50 -16.44 25.78
N ALA A 484 7.87 -16.89 26.97
CA ALA A 484 9.04 -17.77 27.20
C ALA A 484 9.03 -19.04 26.31
N ASP A 485 7.85 -19.48 25.87
CA ASP A 485 7.66 -20.61 24.97
C ASP A 485 7.73 -20.29 23.48
N GLY A 486 8.04 -19.05 23.12
CA GLY A 486 8.13 -18.55 21.74
C GLY A 486 6.78 -18.42 21.04
N ILE A 487 5.66 -18.61 21.75
CA ILE A 487 4.34 -18.20 21.29
C ILE A 487 4.30 -16.67 21.26
N LYS A 488 3.81 -16.12 20.15
CA LYS A 488 3.63 -14.67 20.02
C LYS A 488 2.17 -14.33 20.26
N VAL A 489 1.91 -13.45 21.20
CA VAL A 489 0.58 -12.92 21.52
C VAL A 489 0.57 -11.44 21.20
N SER A 490 -0.28 -11.04 20.26
CA SER A 490 -0.56 -9.65 19.92
C SER A 490 -1.98 -9.29 20.32
N THR A 491 -2.16 -8.32 21.21
CA THR A 491 -3.48 -7.82 21.61
C THR A 491 -3.63 -6.37 21.16
N VAL A 492 -4.64 -6.11 20.33
CA VAL A 492 -5.13 -4.77 20.02
C VAL A 492 -6.28 -4.47 20.98
N THR A 493 -6.26 -3.31 21.63
CA THR A 493 -7.34 -2.77 22.46
C THR A 493 -7.73 -1.39 21.93
N PHE A 494 -9.02 -1.15 21.71
CA PHE A 494 -9.56 0.11 21.21
C PHE A 494 -10.13 1.00 22.35
N LYS A 495 -10.45 2.27 22.06
CA LYS A 495 -10.96 3.28 23.02
C LYS A 495 -12.22 2.81 23.74
N ASP A 496 -13.06 2.06 23.03
CA ASP A 496 -14.30 1.46 23.52
C ASP A 496 -14.10 0.22 24.42
N GLY A 497 -12.84 -0.23 24.58
CA GLY A 497 -12.46 -1.42 25.34
C GLY A 497 -12.59 -2.74 24.57
N ALA A 498 -12.99 -2.72 23.29
CA ALA A 498 -12.98 -3.90 22.45
C ALA A 498 -11.54 -4.38 22.23
N THR A 499 -11.36 -5.70 22.11
CA THR A 499 -10.03 -6.30 21.93
C THR A 499 -10.00 -7.29 20.79
N ALA A 500 -8.87 -7.40 20.10
CA ALA A 500 -8.54 -8.51 19.22
C ALA A 500 -7.19 -9.09 19.64
N THR A 501 -7.19 -10.35 20.09
CA THR A 501 -5.98 -11.05 20.54
C THR A 501 -5.62 -12.11 19.52
N THR A 502 -4.45 -11.96 18.90
CA THR A 502 -3.88 -12.88 17.92
C THR A 502 -2.74 -13.65 18.56
N THR A 503 -2.85 -14.97 18.58
CA THR A 503 -1.81 -15.90 19.04
C THR A 503 -1.21 -16.63 17.85
N THR A 504 0.09 -16.56 17.68
CA THR A 504 0.85 -17.37 16.72
C THR A 504 1.58 -18.48 17.45
N SER A 505 1.39 -19.72 17.00
CA SER A 505 2.02 -20.90 17.56
C SER A 505 3.56 -20.79 17.54
N PHE A 506 4.23 -21.55 18.40
CA PHE A 506 5.70 -21.57 18.48
C PHE A 506 6.38 -21.95 17.15
N ASP A 507 5.73 -22.79 16.34
CA ASP A 507 6.24 -23.16 15.01
C ASP A 507 5.88 -22.14 13.90
N GLY A 508 5.13 -21.09 14.23
CA GLY A 508 4.71 -20.04 13.30
C GLY A 508 3.58 -20.43 12.34
N LEU A 509 3.14 -21.70 12.33
CA LEU A 509 2.24 -22.23 11.31
C LEU A 509 0.76 -22.02 11.61
N THR A 510 0.38 -21.80 12.88
CA THR A 510 -1.01 -21.54 13.25
C THR A 510 -1.14 -20.16 13.87
N THR A 511 -2.03 -19.34 13.33
CA THR A 511 -2.41 -18.06 13.90
C THR A 511 -3.89 -18.09 14.27
N THR A 512 -4.23 -17.73 15.51
CA THR A 512 -5.61 -17.68 16.01
C THR A 512 -5.90 -16.29 16.55
N MET A 513 -6.83 -15.57 15.94
CA MET A 513 -7.34 -14.29 16.41
C MET A 513 -8.69 -14.48 17.10
N THR A 514 -8.83 -14.00 18.33
CA THR A 514 -10.10 -13.97 19.06
C THR A 514 -10.46 -12.52 19.41
N THR A 515 -11.67 -12.10 19.07
CA THR A 515 -12.19 -10.77 19.40
C THR A 515 -13.01 -10.77 20.69
N SER A 516 -13.15 -9.62 21.34
CA SER A 516 -14.03 -9.44 22.52
C SER A 516 -15.52 -9.65 22.19
N ALA A 517 -15.90 -9.55 20.91
CA ALA A 517 -17.22 -9.93 20.41
C ALA A 517 -17.42 -11.46 20.34
N GLY A 518 -16.37 -12.24 20.60
CA GLY A 518 -16.40 -13.70 20.63
C GLY A 518 -16.20 -14.36 19.27
N VAL A 519 -15.80 -13.62 18.24
CA VAL A 519 -15.42 -14.20 16.95
C VAL A 519 -14.00 -14.74 17.04
N THR A 520 -13.80 -15.99 16.61
CA THR A 520 -12.46 -16.61 16.52
C THR A 520 -12.14 -16.96 15.07
N GLN A 521 -11.09 -16.37 14.54
CA GLN A 521 -10.53 -16.67 13.22
C GLN A 521 -9.22 -17.42 13.37
N ARG A 522 -9.08 -18.58 12.73
CA ARG A 522 -7.88 -19.40 12.79
C ARG A 522 -7.37 -19.66 11.38
N ARG A 523 -6.08 -19.39 11.16
CA ARG A 523 -5.33 -19.70 9.95
C ARG A 523 -4.27 -20.74 10.27
N ALA A 524 -4.20 -21.82 9.48
CA ALA A 524 -3.26 -22.92 9.65
C ALA A 524 -2.54 -23.21 8.32
N GLU A 525 -1.24 -22.93 8.30
CA GLU A 525 -0.32 -23.20 7.20
C GLU A 525 0.02 -24.70 7.14
N LEU A 526 0.13 -25.24 5.93
CA LEU A 526 0.78 -26.52 5.69
C LEU A 526 2.30 -26.32 5.73
N GLY A 527 3.02 -27.30 6.28
CA GLY A 527 4.48 -27.24 6.45
C GLY A 527 5.27 -27.59 5.19
N ASP A 528 4.62 -27.63 4.03
CA ASP A 528 5.15 -28.11 2.75
C ASP A 528 5.99 -27.08 1.97
N GLY A 529 5.98 -25.82 2.42
CA GLY A 529 6.67 -24.71 1.76
C GLY A 529 5.99 -24.20 0.49
N THR A 530 4.79 -24.68 0.13
CA THR A 530 4.03 -24.19 -1.02
C THR A 530 3.32 -22.87 -0.72
N GLY A 531 3.09 -22.60 0.58
CA GLY A 531 2.24 -21.51 1.06
C GLY A 531 0.77 -21.91 1.18
N SER A 532 0.45 -23.20 1.08
CA SER A 532 -0.90 -23.72 1.28
C SER A 532 -1.38 -23.53 2.71
N TYR A 533 -2.64 -23.14 2.89
CA TYR A 533 -3.22 -22.94 4.21
C TYR A 533 -4.73 -23.12 4.22
N SER A 534 -5.30 -23.24 5.43
CA SER A 534 -6.73 -23.14 5.65
C SER A 534 -7.03 -22.04 6.64
N TRP A 535 -8.17 -21.39 6.45
CA TRP A 535 -8.70 -20.41 7.38
C TRP A 535 -10.14 -20.75 7.74
N ASN A 536 -10.53 -20.51 9.00
CA ASN A 536 -11.90 -20.66 9.44
C ASN A 536 -12.25 -19.60 10.49
N SER A 537 -13.48 -19.09 10.41
CA SER A 537 -14.08 -18.14 11.35
C SER A 537 -15.24 -18.80 12.09
N THR A 538 -15.31 -18.61 13.41
CA THR A 538 -16.34 -19.17 14.28
C THR A 538 -16.90 -18.13 15.23
N ASP A 539 -18.16 -18.29 15.62
CA ASP A 539 -18.78 -17.49 16.67
C ASP A 539 -18.35 -17.93 18.08
N SER A 540 -18.88 -17.28 19.11
CA SER A 540 -18.56 -17.56 20.52
C SER A 540 -19.01 -18.94 21.02
N HIS A 541 -19.85 -19.64 20.26
CA HIS A 541 -20.30 -21.01 20.53
C HIS A 541 -19.53 -22.05 19.72
N GLY A 542 -18.59 -21.62 18.86
CA GLY A 542 -17.83 -22.48 17.96
C GLY A 542 -18.57 -22.84 16.67
N ASN A 543 -19.69 -22.19 16.34
CA ASN A 543 -20.37 -22.39 15.07
C ASN A 543 -19.57 -21.73 13.94
N SER A 544 -19.43 -22.43 12.80
CA SER A 544 -18.73 -21.88 11.63
C SER A 544 -19.50 -20.69 11.04
N LEU A 545 -18.81 -19.56 10.85
CA LEU A 545 -19.29 -18.37 10.16
C LEU A 545 -18.83 -18.38 8.69
N ALA A 546 -17.58 -18.78 8.47
CA ALA A 546 -16.95 -18.86 7.16
C ALA A 546 -15.67 -19.73 7.22
N SER A 547 -15.21 -20.19 6.06
CA SER A 547 -13.95 -20.90 5.92
C SER A 547 -13.40 -20.79 4.50
N SER A 548 -12.09 -20.87 4.38
CA SER A 548 -11.36 -21.01 3.12
C SER A 548 -10.27 -22.08 3.24
N SER A 549 -9.89 -22.66 2.11
CA SER A 549 -8.67 -23.46 1.99
C SER A 549 -7.99 -23.12 0.67
N HIS A 550 -6.69 -22.82 0.76
CA HIS A 550 -5.80 -22.51 -0.34
C HIS A 550 -4.78 -23.65 -0.47
N THR A 551 -4.82 -24.37 -1.59
CA THR A 551 -3.93 -25.51 -1.84
C THR A 551 -3.14 -25.22 -3.10
N ILE A 552 -1.89 -24.82 -2.90
CA ILE A 552 -0.97 -24.34 -3.93
C ILE A 552 -0.07 -25.48 -4.38
N ASP A 553 -0.04 -25.74 -5.68
CA ASP A 553 0.81 -26.77 -6.29
C ASP A 553 2.17 -26.22 -6.81
N GLU A 554 2.99 -27.09 -7.42
CA GLU A 554 4.30 -26.72 -7.94
C GLU A 554 4.22 -25.68 -9.07
N ASN A 555 3.11 -25.67 -9.81
CA ASN A 555 2.86 -24.73 -10.89
C ASN A 555 2.26 -23.40 -10.40
N LYS A 556 2.17 -23.23 -9.07
CA LYS A 556 1.63 -22.03 -8.41
C LYS A 556 0.16 -21.80 -8.73
N ILE A 557 -0.59 -22.87 -8.98
CA ILE A 557 -2.05 -22.85 -9.04
C ILE A 557 -2.59 -23.11 -7.65
N ASP A 558 -3.50 -22.25 -7.22
CA ASP A 558 -4.23 -22.37 -5.98
C ASP A 558 -5.60 -23.01 -6.23
N ALA A 559 -5.83 -24.18 -5.64
CA ALA A 559 -7.16 -24.75 -5.49
C ALA A 559 -7.87 -24.09 -4.29
N TYR A 560 -8.39 -22.90 -4.53
CA TYR A 560 -9.08 -22.07 -3.55
C TYR A 560 -10.53 -22.55 -3.37
N VAL A 561 -10.84 -23.05 -2.17
CA VAL A 561 -12.20 -23.39 -1.74
C VAL A 561 -12.64 -22.38 -0.70
N TYR A 562 -13.85 -21.85 -0.82
CA TYR A 562 -14.41 -20.94 0.18
C TYR A 562 -15.85 -21.32 0.52
N SER A 563 -16.28 -20.97 1.73
CA SER A 563 -17.63 -21.17 2.23
C SER A 563 -17.98 -20.09 3.25
N SER A 564 -19.19 -19.57 3.14
CA SER A 564 -19.84 -18.63 4.06
C SER A 564 -21.30 -19.03 4.20
N GLN A 565 -22.07 -18.34 5.04
CA GLN A 565 -23.50 -18.64 5.23
C GLN A 565 -24.32 -18.66 3.92
N ASN A 566 -23.97 -17.82 2.94
CA ASN A 566 -24.78 -17.60 1.73
C ASN A 566 -24.04 -17.87 0.40
N SER A 567 -22.75 -18.23 0.45
CA SER A 567 -21.97 -18.50 -0.75
C SER A 567 -20.86 -19.51 -0.48
N SER A 568 -20.60 -20.38 -1.44
CA SER A 568 -19.50 -21.35 -1.41
C SER A 568 -19.09 -21.72 -2.82
N GLY A 569 -17.81 -22.00 -3.03
CA GLY A 569 -17.30 -22.39 -4.34
C GLY A 569 -15.89 -22.97 -4.27
N THR A 570 -15.44 -23.48 -5.41
CA THR A 570 -14.07 -23.95 -5.65
C THR A 570 -13.56 -23.30 -6.92
N ILE A 571 -12.35 -22.76 -6.86
CA ILE A 571 -11.66 -22.04 -7.92
C ILE A 571 -10.28 -22.69 -8.08
N ARG A 572 -9.79 -22.79 -9.32
CA ARG A 572 -8.37 -23.07 -9.61
C ARG A 572 -7.80 -21.86 -10.30
N ILE A 573 -6.89 -21.14 -9.66
CA ILE A 573 -6.40 -19.85 -10.15
C ILE A 573 -4.91 -19.73 -9.88
N GLU A 574 -4.17 -19.06 -10.76
CA GLU A 574 -2.77 -18.76 -10.49
C GLU A 574 -2.64 -17.85 -9.26
N THR A 575 -1.66 -18.11 -8.39
CA THR A 575 -1.47 -17.32 -7.16
C THR A 575 -1.19 -15.84 -7.42
N ASP A 576 -0.49 -15.51 -8.52
CA ASP A 576 -0.26 -14.12 -8.95
C ASP A 576 -1.55 -13.43 -9.41
N ALA A 577 -2.43 -14.16 -10.10
CA ALA A 577 -3.76 -13.68 -10.48
C ALA A 577 -4.64 -13.39 -9.26
N LEU A 578 -4.67 -14.30 -8.28
CA LEU A 578 -5.42 -14.09 -7.04
C LEU A 578 -4.92 -12.87 -6.27
N GLN A 579 -3.60 -12.67 -6.18
CA GLN A 579 -3.01 -11.50 -5.52
C GLN A 579 -3.38 -10.19 -6.23
N GLN A 580 -3.42 -10.17 -7.57
CA GLN A 580 -3.90 -9.01 -8.32
C GLN A 580 -5.36 -8.69 -8.01
N TYR A 581 -6.24 -9.70 -7.92
CA TYR A 581 -7.64 -9.51 -7.57
C TYR A 581 -7.83 -9.01 -6.13
N LEU A 582 -7.03 -9.53 -5.19
CA LEU A 582 -7.00 -9.01 -3.82
C LEU A 582 -6.57 -7.54 -3.78
N SER A 583 -5.54 -7.15 -4.54
CA SER A 583 -5.09 -5.75 -4.60
C SER A 583 -6.17 -4.82 -5.17
N LYS A 584 -6.91 -5.26 -6.19
CA LYS A 584 -8.06 -4.53 -6.74
C LYS A 584 -9.19 -4.41 -5.72
N ALA A 585 -9.47 -5.49 -4.99
CA ALA A 585 -10.48 -5.49 -3.94
C ALA A 585 -10.10 -4.54 -2.80
N GLU A 586 -8.85 -4.57 -2.35
CA GLU A 586 -8.33 -3.65 -1.32
C GLU A 586 -8.54 -2.19 -1.69
N ARG A 587 -8.22 -1.80 -2.94
CA ARG A 587 -8.48 -0.45 -3.44
C ARG A 587 -9.97 -0.09 -3.52
N LEU A 588 -10.84 -1.06 -3.82
CA LEU A 588 -12.29 -0.85 -3.77
C LEU A 588 -12.81 -0.65 -2.35
N TYR A 589 -12.31 -1.43 -1.39
CA TYR A 589 -12.59 -1.25 0.04
C TYR A 589 -12.14 0.11 0.52
N ASP A 590 -10.96 0.52 0.09
CA ASP A 590 -10.40 1.82 0.42
C ASP A 590 -11.26 2.97 -0.14
N ALA A 591 -11.54 2.96 -1.43
CA ALA A 591 -12.42 3.94 -2.07
C ALA A 591 -13.85 3.96 -1.49
N ALA A 592 -14.37 2.82 -1.03
CA ALA A 592 -15.71 2.72 -0.45
C ALA A 592 -15.76 3.16 1.02
N PHE A 593 -14.79 2.77 1.85
CA PHE A 593 -14.88 2.87 3.31
C PHE A 593 -13.76 3.66 3.98
N ASP A 594 -12.72 4.03 3.25
CA ASP A 594 -11.50 4.63 3.78
C ASP A 594 -10.88 3.75 4.88
N ARG A 595 -10.73 2.46 4.57
CA ARG A 595 -10.08 1.47 5.43
C ARG A 595 -9.56 0.27 4.64
N ASP A 596 -8.56 -0.38 5.21
CA ASP A 596 -8.13 -1.72 4.79
C ASP A 596 -9.26 -2.76 4.84
N MET A 597 -9.14 -3.75 3.94
CA MET A 597 -9.96 -4.96 3.92
C MET A 597 -9.72 -5.83 5.18
N PHE A 598 -10.78 -6.34 5.81
CA PHE A 598 -10.65 -7.27 6.94
C PHE A 598 -10.23 -8.67 6.49
N VAL A 599 -9.72 -9.48 7.43
CA VAL A 599 -9.20 -10.82 7.12
C VAL A 599 -10.26 -11.70 6.46
N ASP A 600 -11.48 -11.74 6.97
CA ASP A 600 -12.58 -12.51 6.40
C ASP A 600 -13.04 -12.02 5.03
N GLU A 601 -12.97 -10.70 4.78
CA GLU A 601 -13.22 -10.11 3.47
C GLU A 601 -12.19 -10.58 2.43
N ARG A 602 -10.90 -10.69 2.81
CA ARG A 602 -9.86 -11.27 1.92
C ARG A 602 -10.08 -12.75 1.67
N GLU A 603 -10.34 -13.51 2.73
CA GLU A 603 -10.51 -14.97 2.69
C GLU A 603 -11.77 -15.42 1.93
N LEU A 604 -12.71 -14.51 1.69
CA LEU A 604 -13.96 -14.75 0.96
C LEU A 604 -14.02 -14.06 -0.42
N ILE A 605 -12.90 -13.55 -0.93
CA ILE A 605 -12.86 -12.89 -2.23
C ILE A 605 -13.33 -13.79 -3.38
N GLY A 606 -13.24 -15.12 -3.21
CA GLY A 606 -13.72 -16.12 -4.18
C GLY A 606 -15.20 -15.99 -4.52
N LYS A 607 -16.01 -15.33 -3.67
CA LYS A 607 -17.40 -14.97 -3.97
C LYS A 607 -17.54 -14.17 -5.28
N TYR A 608 -16.52 -13.39 -5.62
CA TYR A 608 -16.51 -12.49 -6.78
C TYR A 608 -15.62 -13.01 -7.92
N ILE A 609 -15.15 -14.26 -7.85
CA ILE A 609 -14.38 -14.89 -8.93
C ILE A 609 -15.26 -15.96 -9.58
N ASN A 610 -15.48 -15.84 -10.89
CA ASN A 610 -16.25 -16.82 -11.64
C ASN A 610 -15.44 -18.11 -11.79
N SER A 611 -15.85 -19.18 -11.12
CA SER A 611 -15.13 -20.47 -11.13
C SER A 611 -14.98 -21.13 -12.51
N SER A 612 -15.79 -20.73 -13.50
CA SER A 612 -15.74 -21.29 -14.85
C SER A 612 -14.79 -20.52 -15.78
N THR A 613 -14.45 -19.27 -15.45
CA THR A 613 -13.64 -18.40 -16.31
C THR A 613 -12.41 -17.83 -15.62
N ASN A 614 -12.35 -17.85 -14.28
CA ASN A 614 -11.41 -17.09 -13.43
C ASN A 614 -11.52 -15.57 -13.55
N ALA A 615 -12.58 -15.03 -14.15
CA ALA A 615 -12.80 -13.59 -14.21
C ALA A 615 -13.25 -13.03 -12.85
N PHE A 616 -12.69 -11.89 -12.45
CA PHE A 616 -13.06 -11.15 -11.24
C PHE A 616 -14.20 -10.16 -11.53
N ASP A 617 -15.28 -10.24 -10.75
CA ASP A 617 -16.45 -9.37 -10.87
C ASP A 617 -16.36 -8.17 -9.90
N ALA A 618 -15.51 -7.21 -10.26
CA ALA A 618 -15.31 -5.97 -9.50
C ALA A 618 -16.61 -5.14 -9.37
N ASN A 619 -17.49 -5.21 -10.37
CA ASN A 619 -18.79 -4.52 -10.35
C ASN A 619 -19.72 -5.10 -9.29
N GLN A 620 -19.78 -6.42 -9.14
CA GLN A 620 -20.58 -7.03 -8.07
C GLN A 620 -20.00 -6.71 -6.69
N LEU A 621 -18.68 -6.71 -6.52
CA LEU A 621 -18.04 -6.29 -5.26
C LEU A 621 -18.41 -4.84 -4.94
N ALA A 622 -18.21 -3.90 -5.86
CA ALA A 622 -18.56 -2.48 -5.67
C ALA A 622 -20.03 -2.28 -5.27
N ASN A 623 -20.97 -3.00 -5.89
CA ASN A 623 -22.38 -2.97 -5.52
C ASN A 623 -22.63 -3.51 -4.11
N ASP A 624 -21.98 -4.60 -3.73
CA ASP A 624 -22.14 -5.19 -2.40
C ASP A 624 -21.57 -4.28 -1.30
N LEU A 625 -20.44 -3.60 -1.56
CA LEU A 625 -19.87 -2.60 -0.66
C LEU A 625 -20.83 -1.44 -0.40
N MET A 626 -21.38 -0.84 -1.45
CA MET A 626 -22.35 0.26 -1.32
C MET A 626 -23.66 -0.15 -0.64
N ASN A 627 -24.04 -1.42 -0.76
CA ASN A 627 -25.23 -1.99 -0.10
C ASN A 627 -24.96 -2.48 1.33
N ALA A 628 -23.71 -2.49 1.78
CA ALA A 628 -23.34 -2.94 3.11
C ALA A 628 -23.92 -2.00 4.19
N THR A 629 -24.25 -2.57 5.35
CA THR A 629 -24.71 -1.80 6.51
C THR A 629 -23.67 -0.75 6.93
N GLU A 630 -22.38 -1.07 6.81
CA GLU A 630 -21.29 -0.13 7.07
C GLU A 630 -21.41 1.14 6.21
N PHE A 631 -21.61 1.02 4.89
CA PHE A 631 -21.67 2.16 3.97
C PHE A 631 -22.79 3.14 4.36
N SER A 632 -23.98 2.58 4.55
CA SER A 632 -25.16 3.38 4.95
C SER A 632 -25.04 3.98 6.35
N THR A 633 -24.29 3.35 7.26
CA THR A 633 -24.07 3.87 8.63
C THR A 633 -23.05 5.01 8.61
N ARG A 634 -21.94 4.83 7.88
CA ARG A 634 -20.88 5.84 7.75
C ARG A 634 -21.34 7.08 7.00
N TYR A 635 -22.07 6.93 5.90
CA TYR A 635 -22.34 8.07 5.01
C TYR A 635 -23.80 8.46 4.88
N GLY A 636 -24.73 7.64 5.37
CA GLY A 636 -26.16 7.85 5.17
C GLY A 636 -26.55 7.79 3.69
N ALA A 637 -27.60 8.54 3.32
CA ALA A 637 -28.05 8.62 1.94
C ALA A 637 -27.32 9.77 1.21
N LEU A 638 -26.47 9.41 0.24
CA LEU A 638 -25.70 10.37 -0.55
C LEU A 638 -26.40 10.75 -1.87
N SER A 639 -26.43 12.03 -2.20
CA SER A 639 -26.69 12.49 -3.56
C SER A 639 -25.59 12.02 -4.52
N ASN A 640 -25.81 12.08 -5.84
CA ASN A 640 -24.78 11.70 -6.81
C ASN A 640 -23.51 12.56 -6.65
N LEU A 641 -23.66 13.86 -6.38
CA LEU A 641 -22.52 14.75 -6.11
C LEU A 641 -21.80 14.38 -4.82
N GLN A 642 -22.52 14.18 -3.72
CA GLN A 642 -21.90 13.77 -2.44
C GLN A 642 -21.20 12.42 -2.53
N PHE A 643 -21.68 11.51 -3.38
CA PHE A 643 -21.01 10.24 -3.63
C PHE A 643 -19.74 10.39 -4.45
N VAL A 644 -19.74 11.23 -5.48
CA VAL A 644 -18.49 11.56 -6.22
C VAL A 644 -17.46 12.11 -5.24
N GLU A 645 -17.82 13.12 -4.44
CA GLU A 645 -16.91 13.73 -3.48
C GLU A 645 -16.41 12.73 -2.44
N ARG A 646 -17.27 11.84 -1.94
CA ARG A 646 -16.85 10.83 -0.95
C ARG A 646 -15.89 9.81 -1.54
N VAL A 647 -16.15 9.31 -2.75
CA VAL A 647 -15.25 8.34 -3.40
C VAL A 647 -13.90 8.96 -3.72
N TYR A 648 -13.87 10.23 -4.14
CA TYR A 648 -12.64 10.99 -4.35
C TYR A 648 -11.86 11.21 -3.05
N ALA A 649 -12.54 11.68 -1.99
CA ALA A 649 -11.92 11.91 -0.69
C ALA A 649 -11.33 10.63 -0.11
N ASN A 650 -12.06 9.53 -0.21
CA ASN A 650 -11.59 8.23 0.22
C ASN A 650 -10.42 7.79 -0.67
N ALA A 651 -10.61 7.53 -1.96
CA ALA A 651 -9.55 6.95 -2.79
C ALA A 651 -8.32 7.85 -2.99
N LEU A 652 -8.48 9.17 -3.07
CA LEU A 652 -7.41 10.08 -3.53
C LEU A 652 -6.99 11.09 -2.45
N GLY A 653 -7.66 11.14 -1.30
CA GLY A 653 -7.38 12.14 -0.27
C GLY A 653 -7.69 13.60 -0.67
N ARG A 654 -8.39 13.80 -1.79
CA ARG A 654 -8.74 15.12 -2.34
C ARG A 654 -10.16 15.14 -2.90
N ALA A 655 -10.71 16.33 -3.14
CA ALA A 655 -11.96 16.48 -3.88
C ALA A 655 -11.75 16.37 -5.40
N ALA A 656 -12.85 16.16 -6.12
CA ALA A 656 -12.85 16.28 -7.57
C ALA A 656 -12.68 17.75 -8.00
N SER A 657 -12.08 17.99 -9.17
CA SER A 657 -12.14 19.32 -9.80
C SER A 657 -13.59 19.70 -10.12
N ALA A 658 -13.85 21.00 -10.26
CA ALA A 658 -15.20 21.48 -10.58
C ALA A 658 -15.75 20.90 -11.90
N SER A 659 -14.85 20.60 -12.85
CA SER A 659 -15.18 20.01 -14.14
C SER A 659 -15.44 18.49 -14.06
N GLU A 660 -14.61 17.74 -13.32
CA GLU A 660 -14.79 16.31 -13.07
C GLU A 660 -16.11 16.05 -12.34
N ALA A 661 -16.36 16.78 -11.25
CA ALA A 661 -17.59 16.65 -10.47
C ALA A 661 -18.82 16.88 -11.36
N ALA A 662 -18.84 17.96 -12.16
CA ALA A 662 -19.93 18.25 -13.05
C ALA A 662 -20.16 17.15 -14.11
N SER A 663 -19.07 16.62 -14.68
CA SER A 663 -19.11 15.56 -15.69
C SER A 663 -19.64 14.25 -15.12
N TYR A 664 -19.11 13.77 -13.99
CA TYR A 664 -19.54 12.52 -13.38
C TYR A 664 -20.98 12.60 -12.87
N VAL A 665 -21.36 13.70 -12.22
CA VAL A 665 -22.73 13.88 -11.73
C VAL A 665 -23.72 13.89 -12.89
N LYS A 666 -23.38 14.52 -14.01
CA LYS A 666 -24.21 14.50 -15.23
C LYS A 666 -24.39 13.09 -15.78
N GLN A 667 -23.33 12.30 -15.85
CA GLN A 667 -23.39 10.91 -16.34
C GLN A 667 -24.18 9.98 -15.40
N LEU A 668 -24.00 10.13 -14.08
CA LEU A 668 -24.75 9.41 -13.06
C LEU A 668 -26.25 9.76 -13.12
N ASN A 669 -26.58 11.05 -13.24
CA ASN A 669 -27.96 11.50 -13.37
C ASN A 669 -28.63 11.02 -14.67
N ALA A 670 -27.85 10.87 -15.75
CA ALA A 670 -28.32 10.33 -17.02
C ALA A 670 -28.41 8.79 -17.03
N GLY A 671 -27.81 8.10 -16.06
CA GLY A 671 -27.72 6.64 -16.01
C GLY A 671 -26.78 6.04 -17.06
N THR A 672 -25.90 6.84 -17.67
CA THR A 672 -24.88 6.36 -18.62
C THR A 672 -23.63 5.85 -17.93
N LEU A 673 -23.44 6.23 -16.66
CA LEU A 673 -22.44 5.70 -15.73
C LEU A 673 -23.18 5.26 -14.48
N THR A 674 -22.88 4.07 -13.95
CA THR A 674 -23.42 3.65 -12.65
C THR A 674 -22.49 4.06 -11.51
N ARG A 675 -22.98 4.03 -10.26
CA ARG A 675 -22.13 4.27 -9.09
C ARG A 675 -21.02 3.23 -8.94
N ALA A 676 -21.27 1.99 -9.32
CA ALA A 676 -20.27 0.93 -9.31
C ALA A 676 -19.18 1.19 -10.35
N ASP A 677 -19.55 1.64 -11.55
CA ASP A 677 -18.58 2.03 -12.58
C ASP A 677 -17.69 3.19 -12.10
N LEU A 678 -18.26 4.21 -11.45
CA LEU A 678 -17.48 5.31 -10.87
C LEU A 678 -16.52 4.80 -9.79
N LEU A 679 -17.00 3.98 -8.85
CA LEU A 679 -16.18 3.46 -7.77
C LEU A 679 -14.99 2.66 -8.31
N ASN A 680 -15.22 1.78 -9.29
CA ASN A 680 -14.16 1.05 -9.99
C ASN A 680 -13.17 2.01 -10.67
N ALA A 681 -13.67 2.99 -11.43
CA ALA A 681 -12.84 3.93 -12.18
C ALA A 681 -11.94 4.78 -11.28
N ILE A 682 -12.43 5.22 -10.11
CA ILE A 682 -11.64 6.00 -9.17
C ILE A 682 -10.69 5.08 -8.37
N SER A 683 -11.13 3.89 -7.96
CA SER A 683 -10.28 2.94 -7.24
C SER A 683 -9.09 2.43 -8.05
N GLU A 684 -9.19 2.41 -9.38
CA GLU A 684 -8.12 2.00 -10.28
C GLU A 684 -7.46 3.20 -10.98
N ASN A 685 -7.72 4.43 -10.51
CA ASN A 685 -7.07 5.62 -11.06
C ASN A 685 -5.56 5.58 -10.78
N ALA A 686 -4.75 6.09 -11.72
CA ALA A 686 -3.30 6.13 -11.58
C ALA A 686 -2.83 6.87 -10.32
N GLU A 687 -3.53 7.91 -9.87
CA GLU A 687 -3.24 8.61 -8.61
C GLU A 687 -3.45 7.68 -7.40
N HIS A 688 -4.56 6.94 -7.35
CA HIS A 688 -4.80 5.98 -6.27
C HIS A 688 -3.79 4.82 -6.29
N ILE A 689 -3.39 4.35 -7.47
CA ILE A 689 -2.42 3.26 -7.60
C ILE A 689 -1.01 3.72 -7.22
N ALA A 690 -0.65 4.96 -7.55
CA ALA A 690 0.68 5.52 -7.29
C ALA A 690 0.86 5.91 -5.82
N ASP A 691 -0.10 6.64 -5.27
CA ASP A 691 0.02 7.27 -3.96
C ASP A 691 -0.72 6.50 -2.86
N GLY A 692 -1.71 5.68 -3.22
CA GLY A 692 -2.71 5.17 -2.28
C GLY A 692 -3.52 6.33 -1.67
N ASN A 693 -4.20 6.07 -0.56
CA ASN A 693 -4.59 7.13 0.36
C ASN A 693 -3.88 6.96 1.70
N ALA A 694 -3.85 8.04 2.47
CA ALA A 694 -3.68 7.95 3.91
C ALA A 694 -5.09 8.07 4.52
N HIS A 695 -5.53 7.03 5.24
CA HIS A 695 -6.87 7.04 5.83
C HIS A 695 -7.09 8.28 6.70
N ALA A 696 -8.24 8.93 6.52
CA ALA A 696 -8.57 10.11 7.29
C ALA A 696 -8.75 9.75 8.77
N ALA A 697 -8.27 10.64 9.65
CA ALA A 697 -8.58 10.55 11.07
C ALA A 697 -10.05 10.94 11.29
N THR A 698 -10.92 9.93 11.37
CA THR A 698 -12.36 10.10 11.66
C THR A 698 -12.77 9.46 12.98
N ASN A 699 -13.98 9.75 13.42
CA ASN A 699 -14.60 9.07 14.57
C ASN A 699 -14.65 7.53 14.42
N ASN A 700 -14.63 7.01 13.20
CA ASN A 700 -14.62 5.57 12.93
C ASN A 700 -13.19 4.98 12.94
N SER A 701 -12.14 5.82 12.86
CA SER A 701 -10.74 5.41 12.99
C SER A 701 -10.28 5.28 14.45
N VAL A 702 -10.90 6.04 15.36
CA VAL A 702 -10.64 6.01 16.82
C VAL A 702 -11.39 4.89 17.55
N GLN A 703 -12.42 4.30 16.93
CA GLN A 703 -13.24 3.23 17.50
C GLN A 703 -12.92 1.88 16.86
N SER A 704 -13.39 0.79 17.49
CA SER A 704 -13.34 -0.51 16.84
C SER A 704 -14.39 -0.61 15.72
N ALA A 705 -14.16 -1.50 14.76
CA ALA A 705 -15.14 -1.83 13.71
C ALA A 705 -16.45 -2.47 14.25
N ALA A 706 -16.60 -2.63 15.57
CA ALA A 706 -17.81 -3.16 16.18
C ALA A 706 -18.95 -2.12 16.31
N SER A 707 -18.65 -0.82 16.19
CA SER A 707 -19.67 0.24 16.24
C SER A 707 -19.33 1.40 15.30
N PHE A 708 -19.78 1.31 14.04
CA PHE A 708 -19.70 2.44 13.12
C PHE A 708 -20.74 3.52 13.46
N ALA A 709 -20.39 4.77 13.17
CA ALA A 709 -21.26 5.93 13.25
C ALA A 709 -21.17 6.78 11.98
N LEU A 710 -22.02 7.80 11.87
CA LEU A 710 -21.93 8.78 10.79
C LEU A 710 -20.53 9.39 10.81
N ASP A 711 -19.85 9.30 9.68
CA ASP A 711 -18.44 9.63 9.53
C ASP A 711 -18.22 11.14 9.57
N HIS A 712 -17.29 11.58 10.41
CA HIS A 712 -16.83 12.97 10.48
C HIS A 712 -15.36 13.01 10.89
N THR A 713 -14.63 14.00 10.39
CA THR A 713 -13.24 14.22 10.80
C THR A 713 -13.16 14.52 12.29
N VAL A 714 -12.12 14.04 12.94
CA VAL A 714 -11.73 14.45 14.30
C VAL A 714 -10.58 15.47 14.27
N ASP A 715 -10.07 15.80 13.09
CA ASP A 715 -9.02 16.79 12.92
C ASP A 715 -9.60 18.21 12.91
N LYS A 716 -9.29 18.95 13.98
CA LYS A 716 -9.69 20.35 14.15
C LYS A 716 -9.24 21.25 13.01
N GLN A 717 -7.99 21.16 12.55
CA GLN A 717 -7.47 22.07 11.52
C GLN A 717 -8.14 21.80 10.18
N GLN A 718 -8.34 20.53 9.84
CA GLN A 718 -9.07 20.14 8.63
C GLN A 718 -10.50 20.73 8.65
N ALA A 719 -11.20 20.63 9.79
CA ALA A 719 -12.53 21.21 9.95
C ALA A 719 -12.53 22.75 9.88
N GLU A 720 -11.53 23.45 10.45
CA GLU A 720 -11.37 24.90 10.34
C GLU A 720 -11.14 25.35 8.89
N ASP A 721 -10.30 24.62 8.15
CA ASP A 721 -9.99 24.89 6.75
C ASP A 721 -11.21 24.68 5.86
N MET A 722 -11.96 23.58 6.05
CA MET A 722 -13.23 23.32 5.35
C MET A 722 -14.23 24.47 5.56
N VAL A 723 -14.43 24.91 6.81
CA VAL A 723 -15.33 26.03 7.12
C VAL A 723 -14.85 27.32 6.45
N THR A 724 -13.55 27.59 6.48
CA THR A 724 -12.98 28.77 5.82
C THR A 724 -13.26 28.77 4.32
N ARG A 725 -13.03 27.63 3.65
CA ARG A 725 -13.27 27.49 2.20
C ARG A 725 -14.75 27.63 1.84
N LEU A 726 -15.66 27.12 2.66
CA LEU A 726 -17.11 27.30 2.47
C LEU A 726 -17.50 28.79 2.47
N TYR A 727 -16.98 29.58 3.42
CA TYR A 727 -17.28 31.02 3.50
C TYR A 727 -16.63 31.82 2.37
N GLN A 728 -15.39 31.50 2.00
CA GLN A 728 -14.71 32.14 0.88
C GLN A 728 -15.44 31.87 -0.43
N THR A 729 -15.86 30.63 -0.66
CA THR A 729 -16.63 30.24 -1.86
C THR A 729 -18.01 30.88 -1.87
N ALA A 730 -18.76 30.77 -0.77
CA ALA A 730 -20.14 31.26 -0.73
C ALA A 730 -20.22 32.79 -0.68
N LEU A 731 -19.34 33.47 0.05
CA LEU A 731 -19.46 34.90 0.40
C LEU A 731 -18.26 35.76 -0.02
N GLY A 732 -17.19 35.18 -0.56
CA GLY A 732 -16.00 35.91 -1.01
C GLY A 732 -15.22 36.56 0.15
N ARG A 733 -15.33 36.02 1.37
CA ARG A 733 -14.65 36.50 2.58
C ARG A 733 -14.30 35.36 3.52
N ASP A 734 -13.37 35.61 4.42
CA ASP A 734 -13.10 34.71 5.55
C ASP A 734 -14.27 34.70 6.55
N PRO A 735 -14.49 33.57 7.25
CA PRO A 735 -15.44 33.51 8.35
C PRO A 735 -15.00 34.43 9.50
N THR A 736 -15.97 34.97 10.24
CA THR A 736 -15.70 35.58 11.54
C THR A 736 -15.26 34.52 12.55
N ALA A 737 -14.59 34.92 13.63
CA ALA A 737 -14.13 33.98 14.67
C ALA A 737 -15.27 33.11 15.25
N THR A 738 -16.48 33.66 15.38
CA THR A 738 -17.66 32.89 15.83
C THR A 738 -18.17 31.93 14.77
N GLU A 739 -18.21 32.35 13.50
CA GLU A 739 -18.61 31.48 12.38
C GLU A 739 -17.66 30.29 12.24
N LEU A 740 -16.35 30.56 12.32
CA LEU A 740 -15.30 29.54 12.30
C LEU A 740 -15.47 28.58 13.49
N SER A 741 -15.52 29.13 14.71
CA SER A 741 -15.59 28.33 15.93
C SER A 741 -16.84 27.45 16.02
N ASN A 742 -18.00 27.96 15.63
CA ASN A 742 -19.22 27.16 15.64
C ASN A 742 -19.21 26.09 14.53
N GLY A 743 -18.65 26.43 13.37
CA GLY A 743 -18.59 25.53 12.22
C GLY A 743 -17.70 24.32 12.50
N TYR A 744 -16.44 24.54 12.90
CA TYR A 744 -15.50 23.42 13.05
C TYR A 744 -15.90 22.50 14.22
N GLN A 745 -16.40 23.06 15.33
CA GLN A 745 -16.91 22.28 16.45
C GLN A 745 -18.10 21.39 16.04
N ALA A 746 -19.00 21.92 15.19
CA ALA A 746 -20.12 21.13 14.69
C ALA A 746 -19.66 19.91 13.86
N ILE A 747 -18.59 20.05 13.07
CA ILE A 747 -18.01 18.96 12.29
C ILE A 747 -17.33 17.94 13.22
N VAL A 748 -16.40 18.38 14.07
CA VAL A 748 -15.62 17.48 14.95
C VAL A 748 -16.49 16.74 15.96
N GLU A 749 -17.58 17.33 16.43
CA GLU A 749 -18.55 16.68 17.32
C GLU A 749 -19.60 15.84 16.58
N GLY A 750 -19.60 15.83 15.24
CA GLY A 750 -20.58 15.12 14.42
C GLY A 750 -22.00 15.70 14.49
N SER A 751 -22.18 16.93 14.97
CA SER A 751 -23.48 17.61 15.06
C SER A 751 -23.87 18.36 13.78
N GLY A 752 -22.92 18.54 12.85
CA GLY A 752 -23.12 19.07 11.51
C GLY A 752 -22.20 18.40 10.49
N THR A 753 -22.55 18.53 9.22
CA THR A 753 -21.71 18.10 8.09
C THR A 753 -21.32 19.32 7.25
N GLU A 754 -20.27 19.22 6.45
CA GLU A 754 -19.79 20.25 5.53
C GLU A 754 -20.92 20.68 4.58
N ALA A 755 -21.59 19.71 3.96
CA ALA A 755 -22.75 19.95 3.11
C ALA A 755 -23.91 20.60 3.90
N GLY A 756 -24.11 20.23 5.16
CA GLY A 756 -25.09 20.86 6.04
C GLY A 756 -24.77 22.33 6.32
N LEU A 757 -23.50 22.64 6.60
CA LEU A 757 -23.03 24.00 6.82
C LEU A 757 -23.14 24.86 5.55
N ALA A 758 -22.77 24.31 4.39
CA ALA A 758 -22.95 24.97 3.09
C ALA A 758 -24.43 25.29 2.84
N ASN A 759 -25.32 24.33 3.11
CA ASN A 759 -26.76 24.51 3.01
C ASN A 759 -27.29 25.60 3.96
N ASN A 760 -26.75 25.71 5.18
CA ASN A 760 -27.16 26.73 6.13
C ASN A 760 -26.84 28.16 5.64
N ILE A 761 -25.77 28.36 4.87
CA ILE A 761 -25.38 29.68 4.33
C ILE A 761 -26.42 30.19 3.30
N VAL A 762 -27.00 29.28 2.52
CA VAL A 762 -27.96 29.59 1.43
C VAL A 762 -29.42 29.35 1.80
N SER A 763 -29.71 28.76 2.96
CA SER A 763 -31.07 28.49 3.41
C SER A 763 -31.67 29.68 4.20
N PRO A 764 -32.93 30.07 3.95
CA PRO A 764 -33.62 31.06 4.77
C PRO A 764 -33.75 30.60 6.22
N GLN A 765 -33.52 31.50 7.18
CA GLN A 765 -33.69 31.21 8.60
C GLN A 765 -35.09 31.58 9.08
N TRP A 766 -35.79 30.65 9.74
CA TRP A 766 -37.13 30.88 10.26
C TRP A 766 -37.10 31.44 11.68
N VAL A 767 -37.69 32.61 11.89
CA VAL A 767 -37.92 33.17 13.23
C VAL A 767 -39.33 32.79 13.69
N TRP A 768 -39.46 32.18 14.87
CA TRP A 768 -40.76 31.67 15.33
C TRP A 768 -41.75 32.79 15.69
N TRP A 769 -41.26 33.97 16.10
CA TRP A 769 -42.12 35.13 16.33
C TRP A 769 -41.44 36.47 16.02
N PRO A 770 -41.99 37.30 15.12
CA PRO A 770 -43.09 36.97 14.19
C PRO A 770 -42.64 35.88 13.18
N TYR A 771 -43.55 35.01 12.75
CA TYR A 771 -43.29 33.93 11.79
C TYR A 771 -42.89 34.49 10.42
N ILE A 772 -41.62 34.88 10.29
CA ILE A 772 -41.02 35.53 9.13
C ILE A 772 -39.78 34.73 8.75
N ALA A 773 -39.65 34.43 7.45
CA ALA A 773 -38.42 33.90 6.90
C ALA A 773 -37.43 35.05 6.74
N ASN A 774 -36.32 35.00 7.48
CA ASN A 774 -35.17 35.86 7.21
C ASN A 774 -34.45 35.34 5.96
N PRO A 775 -34.05 36.22 5.03
CA PRO A 775 -33.21 35.83 3.91
C PRO A 775 -31.96 35.09 4.39
N SER A 776 -31.47 34.15 3.58
CA SER A 776 -30.23 33.43 3.88
C SER A 776 -29.06 34.40 4.01
N GLN A 777 -27.96 33.97 4.63
CA GLN A 777 -26.76 34.81 4.72
C GLN A 777 -26.24 35.20 3.34
N PHE A 778 -26.34 34.28 2.38
CA PHE A 778 -26.05 34.54 0.97
C PHE A 778 -26.96 35.62 0.37
N ASP A 779 -28.28 35.50 0.54
CA ASP A 779 -29.25 36.47 0.00
C ASP A 779 -29.10 37.85 0.66
N GLN A 780 -28.68 37.92 1.92
CA GLN A 780 -28.38 39.20 2.59
C GLN A 780 -27.17 39.89 1.95
N THR A 781 -26.22 39.13 1.39
CA THR A 781 -24.98 39.64 0.79
C THR A 781 -25.18 40.04 -0.67
N TYR A 782 -25.83 39.18 -1.47
CA TYR A 782 -25.94 39.35 -2.92
C TYR A 782 -27.36 39.59 -3.43
N GLY A 783 -28.39 39.46 -2.59
CA GLY A 783 -29.79 39.39 -3.01
C GLY A 783 -30.15 38.01 -3.58
N SER A 784 -31.43 37.84 -3.94
CA SER A 784 -31.91 36.61 -4.57
C SER A 784 -31.42 36.53 -6.02
N LEU A 785 -30.45 35.65 -6.28
CA LEU A 785 -29.88 35.42 -7.61
C LEU A 785 -30.64 34.33 -8.37
N SER A 786 -30.65 34.40 -9.71
CA SER A 786 -31.01 33.26 -10.55
C SER A 786 -29.96 32.15 -10.43
N ASN A 787 -30.25 30.92 -10.90
CA ASN A 787 -29.25 29.85 -10.84
C ASN A 787 -28.01 30.16 -11.69
N ALA A 788 -28.17 30.76 -12.87
CA ALA A 788 -27.03 31.18 -13.71
C ALA A 788 -26.18 32.30 -13.05
N ASP A 789 -26.83 33.27 -12.41
CA ASP A 789 -26.13 34.34 -11.69
C ASP A 789 -25.44 33.81 -10.43
N PHE A 790 -26.06 32.84 -9.75
CA PHE A 790 -25.48 32.13 -8.61
C PHE A 790 -24.22 31.36 -9.00
N VAL A 791 -24.26 30.58 -10.08
CA VAL A 791 -23.10 29.86 -10.63
C VAL A 791 -21.97 30.84 -10.93
N THR A 792 -22.27 31.94 -11.63
CA THR A 792 -21.27 32.97 -11.97
C THR A 792 -20.64 33.57 -10.71
N ARG A 793 -21.46 33.85 -9.67
CA ARG A 793 -20.97 34.41 -8.41
C ARG A 793 -20.01 33.46 -7.70
N LEU A 794 -20.33 32.17 -7.62
CA LEU A 794 -19.46 31.21 -6.93
C LEU A 794 -18.11 31.06 -7.63
N TYR A 795 -18.07 30.97 -8.96
CA TYR A 795 -16.81 30.90 -9.72
C TYR A 795 -15.92 32.14 -9.52
N LEU A 796 -16.52 33.32 -9.41
CA LEU A 796 -15.77 34.54 -9.11
C LEU A 796 -15.17 34.49 -7.69
N ASN A 797 -15.91 33.97 -6.72
CA ASN A 797 -15.45 33.86 -5.35
C ASN A 797 -14.36 32.78 -5.20
N SER A 798 -14.53 31.60 -5.81
CA SER A 798 -13.62 30.47 -5.65
C SER A 798 -12.45 30.46 -6.62
N MET A 799 -12.58 31.01 -7.83
CA MET A 799 -11.53 30.91 -8.86
C MET A 799 -11.08 32.26 -9.41
N GLY A 800 -11.72 33.36 -8.98
CA GLY A 800 -11.41 34.70 -9.49
C GLY A 800 -11.74 34.91 -10.99
N ARG A 801 -12.48 34.00 -11.61
CA ARG A 801 -12.87 34.04 -13.04
C ARG A 801 -14.35 33.78 -13.23
N ASN A 802 -14.86 34.09 -14.41
CA ASN A 802 -16.17 33.60 -14.83
C ASN A 802 -16.11 32.11 -15.19
N PRO A 803 -17.21 31.36 -15.06
CA PRO A 803 -17.29 30.00 -15.57
C PRO A 803 -17.20 29.99 -17.10
N THR A 804 -16.67 28.91 -17.67
CA THR A 804 -16.76 28.62 -19.09
C THR A 804 -18.21 28.39 -19.49
N ALA A 805 -18.50 28.41 -20.80
CA ALA A 805 -19.85 28.16 -21.29
C ALA A 805 -20.36 26.75 -20.92
N ALA A 806 -19.47 25.75 -20.92
CA ALA A 806 -19.81 24.38 -20.54
C ALA A 806 -20.09 24.28 -19.03
N GLU A 807 -19.18 24.78 -18.20
CA GLU A 807 -19.34 24.83 -16.73
C GLU A 807 -20.65 25.53 -16.34
N SER A 808 -20.89 26.73 -16.91
CA SER A 808 -22.11 27.49 -16.62
C SER A 808 -23.37 26.73 -17.03
N SER A 809 -23.36 26.08 -18.20
CA SER A 809 -24.51 25.32 -18.71
C SER A 809 -24.81 24.10 -17.85
N ASP A 810 -23.78 23.30 -17.54
CA ASP A 810 -23.94 22.05 -16.81
C ASP A 810 -24.39 22.30 -15.36
N TRP A 811 -23.73 23.21 -14.64
CA TRP A 811 -24.13 23.56 -13.26
C TRP A 811 -25.54 24.17 -13.19
N THR A 812 -25.88 25.07 -14.10
CA THR A 812 -27.22 25.69 -14.12
C THR A 812 -28.30 24.65 -14.39
N ALA A 813 -28.08 23.74 -15.35
CA ALA A 813 -29.04 22.68 -15.66
C ALA A 813 -29.29 21.73 -14.47
N MET A 814 -28.23 21.39 -13.73
CA MET A 814 -28.32 20.54 -12.53
C MET A 814 -29.01 21.25 -11.35
N LEU A 815 -28.85 22.57 -11.21
CA LEU A 815 -29.59 23.35 -10.23
C LEU A 815 -31.07 23.52 -10.61
N ASP A 816 -31.36 23.74 -11.90
CA ASP A 816 -32.71 23.97 -12.40
C ASP A 816 -33.60 22.72 -12.30
N ASN A 817 -33.04 21.53 -12.54
CA ASN A 817 -33.76 20.26 -12.43
C ASN A 817 -33.74 19.68 -11.00
N GLY A 818 -33.05 20.33 -10.06
CA GLY A 818 -32.95 19.92 -8.66
C GLY A 818 -32.06 18.70 -8.40
N ALA A 819 -31.23 18.28 -9.36
CA ALA A 819 -30.28 17.18 -9.18
C ALA A 819 -29.10 17.56 -8.27
N VAL A 820 -28.79 18.86 -8.16
CA VAL A 820 -27.80 19.43 -7.24
C VAL A 820 -28.45 20.60 -6.51
N THR A 821 -28.22 20.73 -5.19
CA THR A 821 -28.67 21.90 -4.43
C THR A 821 -27.64 23.02 -4.45
N ARG A 822 -28.04 24.25 -4.13
CA ARG A 822 -27.10 25.38 -4.00
C ARG A 822 -26.02 25.13 -2.95
N GLY A 823 -26.35 24.47 -1.85
CA GLY A 823 -25.37 24.12 -0.82
C GLY A 823 -24.40 23.04 -1.28
N ASP A 824 -24.88 22.01 -2.01
CA ASP A 824 -23.98 20.98 -2.55
C ASP A 824 -22.98 21.58 -3.56
N MET A 825 -23.41 22.54 -4.40
CA MET A 825 -22.50 23.24 -5.32
C MET A 825 -21.47 24.08 -4.57
N ILE A 826 -21.85 24.75 -3.48
CA ILE A 826 -20.90 25.50 -2.64
C ILE A 826 -19.85 24.54 -2.07
N TYR A 827 -20.26 23.39 -1.55
CA TYR A 827 -19.36 22.39 -1.01
C TYR A 827 -18.38 21.88 -2.09
N ALA A 828 -18.89 21.45 -3.24
CA ALA A 828 -18.05 20.95 -4.34
C ALA A 828 -17.02 21.99 -4.81
N LEU A 829 -17.43 23.25 -4.98
CA LEU A 829 -16.50 24.31 -5.38
C LEU A 829 -15.53 24.74 -4.26
N ALA A 830 -15.95 24.65 -3.00
CA ALA A 830 -15.10 24.98 -1.86
C ALA A 830 -13.94 24.01 -1.73
N GLU A 831 -14.18 22.72 -1.97
CA GLU A 831 -13.16 21.68 -1.85
C GLU A 831 -12.39 21.44 -3.16
N SER A 832 -12.89 21.94 -4.30
CA SER A 832 -12.26 21.76 -5.61
C SER A 832 -10.77 22.18 -5.67
N LEU A 833 -9.99 21.44 -6.45
CA LEU A 833 -8.57 21.70 -6.68
C LEU A 833 -8.30 23.12 -7.20
N GLU A 834 -9.18 23.66 -8.04
CA GLU A 834 -9.02 25.01 -8.59
C GLU A 834 -9.15 26.09 -7.52
N HIS A 835 -10.04 25.91 -6.53
CA HIS A 835 -10.17 26.85 -5.42
C HIS A 835 -8.94 26.80 -4.52
N LEU A 836 -8.47 25.60 -4.16
CA LEU A 836 -7.23 25.41 -3.40
C LEU A 836 -6.03 26.06 -4.10
N ALA A 837 -5.90 25.85 -5.41
CA ALA A 837 -4.84 26.46 -6.22
C ALA A 837 -4.94 28.01 -6.27
N TYR A 838 -6.16 28.54 -6.37
CA TYR A 838 -6.41 29.98 -6.35
C TYR A 838 -6.01 30.59 -5.00
N MET A 839 -6.39 29.98 -3.88
CA MET A 839 -5.98 30.41 -2.54
C MET A 839 -4.45 30.38 -2.38
N GLY A 840 -3.79 29.29 -2.79
CA GLY A 840 -2.32 29.16 -2.75
C GLY A 840 -1.60 30.26 -3.54
N SER A 841 -2.15 30.66 -4.69
CA SER A 841 -1.58 31.75 -5.51
C SER A 841 -1.52 33.12 -4.81
N GLN A 842 -2.38 33.32 -3.81
CA GLN A 842 -2.45 34.57 -3.03
C GLN A 842 -1.51 34.57 -1.82
N ALA A 843 -0.96 33.42 -1.46
CA ALA A 843 -0.32 33.22 -0.17
C ALA A 843 1.21 33.44 -0.15
N GLY A 844 1.87 33.35 -1.32
CA GLY A 844 3.32 33.57 -1.42
C GLY A 844 3.75 35.00 -1.10
N GLN A 845 5.02 35.19 -0.70
CA GLN A 845 5.57 36.53 -0.51
C GLN A 845 5.58 37.29 -1.85
N ALA A 846 4.77 38.35 -1.96
CA ALA A 846 4.68 39.16 -3.16
C ALA A 846 5.84 40.18 -3.23
N VAL A 847 6.70 40.03 -4.23
CA VAL A 847 7.86 40.89 -4.50
C VAL A 847 7.67 41.60 -5.84
N THR A 848 7.64 42.93 -5.85
CA THR A 848 7.66 43.72 -7.10
C THR A 848 9.08 44.21 -7.36
N ALA A 849 9.73 43.70 -8.41
CA ALA A 849 11.13 43.98 -8.73
C ALA A 849 11.39 43.98 -10.24
N SER A 850 12.33 44.81 -10.70
CA SER A 850 12.77 44.83 -12.10
C SER A 850 14.26 45.13 -12.20
N ASN A 851 14.95 44.43 -13.11
CA ASN A 851 16.40 44.51 -13.30
C ASN A 851 17.21 44.27 -12.01
N GLN A 852 16.76 43.35 -11.15
CA GLN A 852 17.42 43.00 -9.89
C GLN A 852 18.00 41.58 -9.92
N THR A 853 18.92 41.31 -9.00
CA THR A 853 19.29 39.94 -8.62
C THR A 853 18.56 39.57 -7.34
N LEU A 854 17.72 38.55 -7.39
CA LEU A 854 16.91 38.08 -6.27
C LEU A 854 17.47 36.74 -5.79
N ASN A 855 17.83 36.64 -4.52
CA ASN A 855 18.34 35.41 -3.89
C ASN A 855 17.38 35.01 -2.78
N TYR A 856 16.91 33.77 -2.83
CA TYR A 856 15.99 33.23 -1.84
C TYR A 856 16.68 32.15 -1.00
N GLY A 857 16.22 32.01 0.25
CA GLY A 857 16.59 30.87 1.09
C GLY A 857 15.90 29.60 0.58
N GLU A 858 16.38 28.45 1.02
CA GLU A 858 15.79 27.15 0.66
C GLU A 858 14.32 27.05 1.06
N ASN A 859 13.54 26.35 0.23
CA ASN A 859 12.11 26.12 0.39
C ASN A 859 11.30 27.43 0.34
N ALA A 860 11.74 28.42 -0.44
CA ALA A 860 11.00 29.67 -0.60
C ALA A 860 9.77 29.48 -1.51
N ILE A 861 8.67 30.16 -1.17
CA ILE A 861 7.47 30.27 -2.01
C ILE A 861 7.26 31.75 -2.31
N VAL A 862 7.49 32.16 -3.55
CA VAL A 862 7.61 33.58 -3.90
C VAL A 862 6.85 33.92 -5.17
N ARG A 863 6.13 35.04 -5.13
CA ARG A 863 5.51 35.65 -6.30
C ARG A 863 6.27 36.90 -6.70
N ILE A 864 6.83 36.93 -7.92
CA ILE A 864 7.66 38.01 -8.44
C ILE A 864 6.95 38.71 -9.59
N ASN A 865 6.81 40.03 -9.50
CA ASN A 865 6.20 40.88 -10.52
C ASN A 865 7.21 41.89 -11.09
N GLY A 866 7.40 41.90 -12.40
CA GLY A 866 8.31 42.78 -13.15
C GLY A 866 9.34 42.02 -14.02
N GLY A 867 10.15 42.75 -14.79
CA GLY A 867 11.02 42.18 -15.84
C GLY A 867 12.52 42.46 -15.67
N GLY A 868 13.35 41.68 -16.36
CA GLY A 868 14.81 41.85 -16.37
C GLY A 868 15.54 41.29 -15.15
N ASN A 869 14.88 40.53 -14.29
CA ASN A 869 15.50 40.02 -13.06
C ASN A 869 16.35 38.77 -13.33
N THR A 870 17.40 38.58 -12.54
CA THR A 870 18.10 37.29 -12.38
C THR A 870 17.71 36.71 -11.03
N ILE A 871 17.13 35.54 -11.03
CA ILE A 871 16.57 34.91 -9.84
C ILE A 871 17.38 33.66 -9.56
N ASN A 872 18.05 33.63 -8.40
CA ASN A 872 18.81 32.48 -7.94
C ASN A 872 17.96 31.75 -6.90
N ALA A 873 17.41 30.63 -7.32
CA ALA A 873 16.61 29.76 -6.48
C ALA A 873 17.41 28.51 -6.10
N SER A 874 17.08 27.94 -4.96
CA SER A 874 17.58 26.65 -4.50
C SER A 874 16.70 25.52 -5.02
N SER A 875 17.19 24.29 -4.96
CA SER A 875 16.34 23.12 -5.18
C SER A 875 15.20 23.07 -4.16
N GLY A 876 13.99 22.72 -4.60
CA GLY A 876 12.78 22.75 -3.77
C GLY A 876 12.08 24.11 -3.68
N ASP A 877 12.63 25.18 -4.26
CA ASP A 877 11.96 26.49 -4.30
C ASP A 877 10.82 26.51 -5.33
N ILE A 878 9.79 27.33 -5.04
CA ILE A 878 8.59 27.48 -5.86
C ILE A 878 8.41 28.94 -6.21
N LEU A 879 8.44 29.23 -7.50
CA LEU A 879 8.44 30.61 -8.01
C LEU A 879 7.25 30.85 -8.93
N THR A 880 6.55 31.95 -8.71
CA THR A 880 5.55 32.47 -9.66
C THR A 880 6.05 33.79 -10.23
N ILE A 881 6.25 33.87 -11.54
CA ILE A 881 6.84 35.01 -12.24
C ILE A 881 5.81 35.67 -13.15
N GLY A 882 5.74 37.00 -13.20
CA GLY A 882 4.98 37.65 -14.26
C GLY A 882 5.12 39.16 -14.37
N GLY A 883 4.24 39.74 -15.19
CA GLY A 883 4.05 41.19 -15.36
C GLY A 883 5.12 41.91 -16.17
N ASN A 884 5.93 41.17 -16.93
CA ASN A 884 6.91 41.73 -17.86
C ASN A 884 6.43 41.77 -19.32
N GLY A 885 5.36 41.06 -19.70
CA GLY A 885 4.92 40.96 -21.09
C GLY A 885 5.63 39.83 -21.85
N ALA A 886 4.94 39.15 -22.77
CA ALA A 886 5.53 38.10 -23.61
C ALA A 886 6.66 38.62 -24.52
N GLY A 887 6.52 39.86 -25.02
CA GLY A 887 7.60 40.59 -25.72
C GLY A 887 8.50 41.42 -24.81
N GLY A 888 8.37 41.25 -23.49
CA GLY A 888 9.07 42.02 -22.47
C GLY A 888 10.55 41.67 -22.29
N VAL A 889 11.17 42.34 -21.33
CA VAL A 889 12.52 42.02 -20.87
C VAL A 889 12.48 40.73 -20.05
N ASN A 890 13.32 39.77 -20.43
CA ASN A 890 13.31 38.43 -19.89
C ASN A 890 13.69 38.37 -18.39
N ASN A 891 13.05 37.49 -17.62
CA ASN A 891 13.54 37.07 -16.30
C ASN A 891 14.36 35.77 -16.47
N ILE A 892 15.55 35.72 -15.88
CA ILE A 892 16.43 34.54 -15.91
C ILE A 892 16.30 33.85 -14.55
N VAL A 893 15.82 32.61 -14.52
CA VAL A 893 15.65 31.80 -13.31
C VAL A 893 16.67 30.68 -13.31
N ASN A 894 17.62 30.74 -12.37
CA ASN A 894 18.58 29.68 -12.13
C ASN A 894 18.00 28.74 -11.07
N ILE A 895 17.58 27.55 -11.50
CA ILE A 895 16.96 26.54 -10.64
C ILE A 895 17.16 25.13 -11.19
N SER A 896 17.31 24.14 -10.33
CA SER A 896 17.33 22.73 -10.69
C SER A 896 16.63 21.92 -9.61
N ASN A 897 15.88 20.88 -9.99
CA ASN A 897 15.00 20.16 -9.07
C ASN A 897 14.05 21.14 -8.36
N GLY A 898 13.30 21.92 -9.14
CA GLY A 898 12.47 23.02 -8.66
C GLY A 898 11.24 23.26 -9.54
N SER A 899 10.38 24.18 -9.11
CA SER A 899 9.18 24.55 -9.86
C SER A 899 9.12 26.05 -10.16
N ALA A 900 8.76 26.38 -11.40
CA ALA A 900 8.57 27.76 -11.84
C ALA A 900 7.29 27.90 -12.67
N SER A 901 6.43 28.82 -12.24
CA SER A 901 5.18 29.18 -12.93
C SER A 901 5.31 30.57 -13.56
N LEU A 902 4.91 30.69 -14.81
CA LEU A 902 4.90 31.93 -15.57
C LEU A 902 3.46 32.39 -15.77
N LEU A 903 3.09 33.55 -15.23
CA LEU A 903 1.76 34.13 -15.42
C LEU A 903 1.53 34.50 -16.89
N SER A 904 0.27 34.48 -17.34
CA SER A 904 -0.11 34.79 -18.72
C SER A 904 0.53 36.08 -19.26
N ASN A 905 0.82 36.09 -20.56
CA ASN A 905 1.52 37.18 -21.25
C ASN A 905 2.82 37.60 -20.54
N SER A 906 3.64 36.66 -20.06
CA SER A 906 4.92 36.98 -19.42
C SER A 906 6.08 36.28 -20.11
N ARG A 907 7.32 36.57 -19.69
CA ARG A 907 8.52 35.99 -20.27
C ARG A 907 9.53 35.52 -19.22
N MET A 908 10.05 34.31 -19.36
CA MET A 908 11.04 33.71 -18.46
C MET A 908 11.95 32.73 -19.22
N ASP A 909 13.23 32.70 -18.87
CA ASP A 909 14.13 31.60 -19.22
C ASP A 909 14.55 30.86 -17.94
N VAL A 910 14.39 29.54 -17.93
CA VAL A 910 14.80 28.64 -16.84
C VAL A 910 16.13 27.97 -17.21
N LEU A 911 17.12 28.12 -16.34
CA LEU A 911 18.44 27.52 -16.48
C LEU A 911 18.63 26.47 -15.40
N GLY A 912 18.87 25.24 -15.83
CA GLY A 912 19.06 24.07 -14.99
C GLY A 912 18.19 22.89 -15.43
N SER A 913 18.26 21.81 -14.67
CA SER A 913 17.71 20.51 -15.06
C SER A 913 16.63 20.03 -14.09
N ARG A 914 15.74 19.13 -14.54
CA ARG A 914 14.70 18.50 -13.70
C ARG A 914 13.78 19.52 -13.05
N ASN A 915 13.32 20.50 -13.82
CA ASN A 915 12.35 21.47 -13.36
C ASN A 915 10.97 21.17 -13.94
N VAL A 916 9.93 21.39 -13.14
CA VAL A 916 8.54 21.50 -13.64
C VAL A 916 8.27 22.96 -13.92
N VAL A 917 7.94 23.29 -15.17
CA VAL A 917 7.70 24.66 -15.59
C VAL A 917 6.32 24.78 -16.21
N THR A 918 5.48 25.64 -15.63
CA THR A 918 4.12 25.87 -16.11
C THR A 918 4.01 27.29 -16.67
N SER A 919 3.31 27.48 -17.79
CA SER A 919 3.05 28.79 -18.36
C SER A 919 1.57 29.07 -18.58
N GLY A 920 1.16 30.29 -18.26
CA GLY A 920 -0.14 30.82 -18.63
C GLY A 920 -0.15 31.32 -20.06
N LEU A 921 -1.32 31.25 -20.70
CA LEU A 921 -1.56 31.58 -22.12
C LEU A 921 -0.79 32.81 -22.64
N GLY A 922 -0.24 32.68 -23.84
CA GLY A 922 0.40 33.76 -24.61
C GLY A 922 1.76 34.19 -24.06
N SER A 923 2.45 33.33 -23.33
CA SER A 923 3.75 33.59 -22.71
C SER A 923 4.92 33.14 -23.58
N ALA A 924 6.12 33.53 -23.18
CA ALA A 924 7.38 33.15 -23.81
C ALA A 924 8.30 32.47 -22.79
N LEU A 925 8.56 31.17 -22.98
CA LEU A 925 9.33 30.34 -22.07
C LEU A 925 10.58 29.77 -22.76
N GLY A 926 11.75 30.04 -22.19
CA GLY A 926 12.99 29.36 -22.56
C GLY A 926 13.40 28.34 -21.51
N VAL A 927 13.96 27.20 -21.93
CA VAL A 927 14.61 26.24 -21.03
C VAL A 927 16.00 25.85 -21.53
N ASN A 928 16.94 25.70 -20.60
CA ASN A 928 18.29 25.26 -20.88
C ASN A 928 18.78 24.32 -19.76
N GLY A 929 18.81 23.02 -20.06
CA GLY A 929 19.26 21.96 -19.17
C GLY A 929 18.53 20.65 -19.48
N ASP A 930 18.89 19.57 -18.79
CA ASP A 930 18.35 18.23 -19.05
C ASP A 930 17.03 18.00 -18.30
N ASP A 931 16.19 17.15 -18.87
CA ASP A 931 15.01 16.57 -18.21
C ASP A 931 14.05 17.61 -17.60
N ASN A 932 13.76 18.74 -18.27
CA ASN A 932 12.71 19.65 -17.79
C ASN A 932 11.34 19.21 -18.34
N VAL A 933 10.30 19.30 -17.51
CA VAL A 933 8.91 19.06 -17.90
C VAL A 933 8.20 20.40 -18.02
N LEU A 934 7.72 20.74 -19.21
CA LEU A 934 7.07 22.00 -19.51
C LEU A 934 5.59 21.77 -19.80
N SER A 935 4.71 22.49 -19.12
CA SER A 935 3.28 22.54 -19.37
C SER A 935 2.92 23.90 -19.93
N ALA A 936 2.61 23.96 -21.24
CA ALA A 936 2.42 25.20 -21.99
C ALA A 936 1.25 25.09 -22.97
N ASN A 937 0.46 26.14 -23.14
CA ASN A 937 -0.68 26.13 -24.06
C ASN A 937 -0.79 27.46 -24.83
N GLY A 938 -0.67 27.39 -26.16
CA GLY A 938 -0.67 28.59 -27.00
C GLY A 938 0.53 29.51 -26.76
N ASP A 939 1.66 28.97 -26.31
CA ASP A 939 2.85 29.73 -25.88
C ASP A 939 4.00 29.60 -26.88
N GLY A 940 5.00 30.49 -26.75
CA GLY A 940 6.29 30.36 -27.41
C GLY A 940 7.29 29.64 -26.50
N VAL A 941 7.79 28.48 -26.93
CA VAL A 941 8.71 27.63 -26.15
C VAL A 941 10.06 27.50 -26.87
N TRP A 942 11.16 27.79 -26.18
CA TRP A 942 12.52 27.65 -26.71
C TRP A 942 13.30 26.61 -25.91
N ILE A 943 13.63 25.49 -26.56
CA ILE A 943 14.53 24.47 -26.02
C ILE A 943 15.96 24.81 -26.47
N ASN A 944 16.72 25.44 -25.59
CA ASN A 944 18.03 26.01 -25.91
C ASN A 944 19.21 25.11 -25.50
N GLY A 945 18.99 24.05 -24.72
CA GLY A 945 20.03 23.11 -24.31
C GLY A 945 19.50 21.94 -23.51
N GLY A 946 20.32 20.88 -23.43
CA GLY A 946 20.03 19.64 -22.71
C GLY A 946 19.26 18.58 -23.51
N SER A 947 19.03 17.45 -22.88
CA SER A 947 18.35 16.27 -23.42
C SER A 947 17.25 15.79 -22.48
N GLY A 948 16.29 15.00 -22.99
CA GLY A 948 15.19 14.46 -22.17
C GLY A 948 14.13 15.49 -21.76
N ASN A 949 14.15 16.70 -22.32
CA ASN A 949 13.09 17.70 -22.07
C ASN A 949 11.76 17.24 -22.68
N ILE A 950 10.68 17.43 -21.95
CA ILE A 950 9.32 17.09 -22.35
C ILE A 950 8.49 18.37 -22.37
N VAL A 951 7.76 18.61 -23.47
CA VAL A 951 6.81 19.72 -23.58
C VAL A 951 5.42 19.13 -23.80
N SER A 952 4.50 19.45 -22.90
CA SER A 952 3.12 18.99 -22.93
C SER A 952 2.15 20.17 -23.06
N GLY A 953 1.00 19.93 -23.68
CA GLY A 953 0.00 20.93 -24.03
C GLY A 953 0.00 21.32 -25.51
N SER A 954 -1.02 22.07 -25.92
CA SER A 954 -1.40 22.24 -27.34
C SER A 954 -1.20 23.67 -27.87
N GLY A 955 -1.09 23.79 -29.20
CA GLY A 955 -1.06 25.08 -29.88
C GLY A 955 0.21 25.91 -29.68
N ASN A 956 1.30 25.29 -29.21
CA ASN A 956 2.56 25.97 -28.92
C ASN A 956 3.39 26.19 -30.19
N THR A 957 4.24 27.22 -30.17
CA THR A 957 5.33 27.38 -31.13
C THR A 957 6.64 26.98 -30.45
N ILE A 958 7.17 25.81 -30.80
CA ILE A 958 8.33 25.20 -30.16
C ILE A 958 9.55 25.37 -31.07
N ALA A 959 10.58 26.07 -30.60
CA ALA A 959 11.85 26.19 -31.27
C ALA A 959 12.89 25.32 -30.55
N VAL A 960 13.51 24.40 -31.29
CA VAL A 960 14.50 23.44 -30.75
C VAL A 960 15.87 23.76 -31.33
N ALA A 961 16.86 23.99 -30.48
CA ALA A 961 18.22 24.22 -30.97
C ALA A 961 18.84 22.97 -31.61
N ALA A 962 19.82 23.16 -32.50
CA ALA A 962 20.44 22.06 -33.24
C ALA A 962 21.09 21.01 -32.31
N ASN A 963 20.90 19.73 -32.66
CA ASN A 963 21.38 18.54 -31.92
C ASN A 963 20.75 18.32 -30.54
N LEU A 964 19.56 18.88 -30.30
CA LEU A 964 18.76 18.60 -29.11
C LEU A 964 17.60 17.67 -29.46
N SER A 965 17.11 16.94 -28.47
CA SER A 965 15.87 16.17 -28.54
C SER A 965 14.88 16.71 -27.53
N VAL A 966 13.62 16.82 -27.94
CA VAL A 966 12.50 17.15 -27.07
C VAL A 966 11.37 16.18 -27.41
N ASP A 967 10.74 15.65 -26.38
CA ASP A 967 9.51 14.89 -26.53
C ASP A 967 8.37 15.90 -26.47
N VAL A 968 7.74 16.17 -27.61
CA VAL A 968 6.56 17.03 -27.69
C VAL A 968 5.35 16.12 -27.65
N VAL A 969 4.51 16.34 -26.66
CA VAL A 969 3.27 15.60 -26.48
C VAL A 969 2.10 16.53 -26.79
N ASP A 970 1.03 15.94 -27.33
CA ASP A 970 -0.21 16.59 -27.77
C ASP A 970 -0.15 17.29 -29.14
N ASP A 971 -1.34 17.51 -29.69
CA ASP A 971 -1.54 17.96 -31.07
C ASP A 971 -1.56 19.48 -31.22
N GLY A 972 -1.50 19.95 -32.47
CA GLY A 972 -1.56 21.39 -32.79
C GLY A 972 -0.28 22.18 -32.50
N ASN A 973 0.81 21.54 -32.07
CA ASN A 973 2.11 22.18 -31.85
C ASN A 973 2.88 22.42 -33.17
N SER A 974 3.49 23.61 -33.32
CA SER A 974 4.36 23.95 -34.44
C SER A 974 5.82 23.85 -34.02
N ILE A 975 6.55 22.89 -34.60
CA ILE A 975 7.96 22.64 -34.26
C ILE A 975 8.87 23.24 -35.33
N ASN A 976 9.76 24.14 -34.90
CA ASN A 976 10.85 24.67 -35.69
C ASN A 976 12.17 24.11 -35.14
N ALA A 977 12.76 23.16 -35.87
CA ALA A 977 14.03 22.51 -35.52
C ALA A 977 15.20 23.04 -36.36
#